data_AF-A0A9P1N4Q0-F1
#
_entry.id   AF-A0A9P1N4Q0-F1
#
_cell.length_a   1.000
_cell.length_b   1.000
_cell.length_c   1.000
_cell.angle_alpha   90.00
_cell.angle_beta   90.00
_cell.angle_gamma   90.00
#
_symmetry.space_group_name_H-M   'P 1'
#
loop_
_entity.id
_entity.type
_entity.pdbx_description
1 polymer ?
#
loop_
_entity_poly.entity_id
_entity_poly.type
_entity_poly.pdbx_seq_one_letter_code
_entity_poly.pdbx_strand_id
1 'polypeptide(L)'
;MGCLLVISTIAHTICLVSELIFVKMKLRFTRTHRDDCYRSVIVYMFAMLFQSTLFLMMSIDLFLAVIMPIRHKLWRRGPYLLVLCIPPFAFSTFALFIEEIYINHDDLLICTVTLAAPPHIRFWGTLVTFCTIALAVIIIFITACRLHFKERESARRILRHCNSITSNTKCSDTKLLKSLSTLMFVFVCSWSASLLLSHIALYFDKTIGYEIQKYNILLSLPTFCQNFFVTGLRSPRYSAAYSEQLCLYFYIVINSAISSSIIDDNEKSITRPDVILRQKFKKPPENALKFYKLDDDGYAISTFLDERNGNMGYRFVRILMALKDKDVFECFINSEQSPEVRVYEFSENHRKKYGVFILNCKVSAKVTGDIKSIEIRRAASSNSDRLSLPIHHHILDEKNSQNLSKPISMSICVPVLYGNFYSVERIIEFMEYNIIQGVEKVNVYVEPKTLENQKLRKMLEYYRNSGHLEYTIFDLPFDPKYIWYYGQLITITDCLLKMTGTSKYTFFNDFDEFFVPSSNLKMLETLDKLFENPKTGAQRVSLKYIEIKDDKVPISIHNTQSGDQMETRFTKCVIRPEMVFEQGIHHTSRVIQDDYEIKNHDGSLLLVYHYKKQLSCCQKESLILDKFGNKLREKYNETFNNLFTI
;
A
#
# COMPACT_ATOMS: atom_id res chain seq x y z
N MET A 1 -20.85 -5.14 1.47
CA MET A 1 -20.17 -5.82 0.34
C MET A 1 -18.93 -6.66 0.67
N GLY A 2 -17.80 -6.11 1.18
CA GLY A 2 -16.56 -6.92 1.37
C GLY A 2 -16.73 -8.19 2.20
N CYS A 3 -17.50 -8.14 3.30
CA CYS A 3 -17.82 -9.31 4.11
C CYS A 3 -18.72 -10.34 3.38
N LEU A 4 -19.63 -9.90 2.51
CA LEU A 4 -20.47 -10.80 1.70
C LEU A 4 -19.63 -11.56 0.67
N LEU A 5 -18.58 -10.93 0.11
CA LEU A 5 -17.62 -11.61 -0.76
C LEU A 5 -16.83 -12.69 -0.01
N VAL A 6 -16.44 -12.43 1.25
CA VAL A 6 -15.77 -13.44 2.09
C VAL A 6 -16.71 -14.63 2.33
N ILE A 7 -17.96 -14.37 2.69
CA ILE A 7 -18.98 -15.40 2.91
C ILE A 7 -19.25 -16.21 1.62
N SER A 8 -19.33 -15.53 0.47
CA SER A 8 -19.45 -16.16 -0.84
C SER A 8 -18.23 -17.05 -1.14
N THR A 9 -17.01 -16.59 -0.85
CA THR A 9 -15.80 -17.39 -1.03
C THR A 9 -15.76 -18.62 -0.13
N ILE A 10 -16.19 -18.51 1.13
CA ILE A 10 -16.30 -19.68 2.03
C ILE A 10 -17.24 -20.72 1.42
N ALA A 11 -18.41 -20.31 0.93
CA ALA A 11 -19.33 -21.21 0.26
C ALA A 11 -18.70 -21.81 -1.01
N HIS A 12 -17.97 -21.03 -1.83
CA HIS A 12 -17.30 -21.55 -3.02
C HIS A 12 -16.23 -22.59 -2.67
N THR A 13 -15.48 -22.36 -1.58
CA THR A 13 -14.50 -23.33 -1.06
C THR A 13 -15.19 -24.62 -0.63
N ILE A 14 -16.33 -24.53 0.05
CA ILE A 14 -17.12 -25.74 0.42
C ILE A 14 -17.52 -26.51 -0.85
N CYS A 15 -18.01 -25.83 -1.90
CA CYS A 15 -18.36 -26.47 -3.17
C CYS A 15 -17.15 -27.15 -3.84
N LEU A 16 -16.01 -26.45 -3.92
CA LEU A 16 -14.79 -26.98 -4.56
C LEU A 16 -14.18 -28.16 -3.80
N VAL A 17 -14.10 -28.06 -2.47
CA VAL A 17 -13.60 -29.15 -1.63
C VAL A 17 -14.52 -30.37 -1.71
N SER A 18 -15.84 -30.15 -1.69
CA SER A 18 -16.82 -31.21 -1.87
C SER A 18 -16.63 -31.91 -3.22
N GLU A 19 -16.49 -31.16 -4.32
CA GLU A 19 -16.22 -31.76 -5.64
C GLU A 19 -14.92 -32.58 -5.69
N LEU A 20 -13.84 -32.13 -5.04
CA LEU A 20 -12.60 -32.91 -4.96
C LEU A 20 -12.80 -34.24 -4.21
N ILE A 21 -13.54 -34.22 -3.11
CA ILE A 21 -13.90 -35.43 -2.35
C ILE A 21 -14.74 -36.35 -3.24
N PHE A 22 -15.69 -35.82 -4.00
CA PHE A 22 -16.55 -36.62 -4.87
C PHE A 22 -15.83 -37.16 -6.09
N VAL A 23 -14.91 -36.42 -6.72
CA VAL A 23 -14.07 -36.97 -7.80
C VAL A 23 -13.31 -38.20 -7.31
N LYS A 24 -12.74 -38.14 -6.10
CA LYS A 24 -12.07 -39.28 -5.47
C LYS A 24 -13.01 -40.47 -5.22
N MET A 25 -14.26 -40.22 -4.85
CA MET A 25 -15.27 -41.28 -4.68
C MET A 25 -15.77 -41.84 -6.03
N LYS A 26 -15.95 -41.00 -7.05
CA LYS A 26 -16.36 -41.38 -8.41
C LYS A 26 -15.35 -42.33 -9.06
N LEU A 27 -14.06 -42.14 -8.78
CA LEU A 27 -12.98 -43.02 -9.24
C LEU A 27 -13.00 -44.44 -8.62
N ARG A 28 -13.85 -44.70 -7.61
CA ARG A 28 -14.02 -46.03 -7.00
C ARG A 28 -15.11 -46.88 -7.66
N PHE A 29 -15.85 -46.34 -8.64
CA PHE A 29 -16.88 -47.05 -9.43
C PHE A 29 -17.93 -47.84 -8.62
N THR A 30 -18.28 -47.36 -7.43
CA THR A 30 -19.30 -47.99 -6.56
C THR A 30 -20.68 -47.43 -6.86
N ARG A 31 -21.68 -48.31 -7.05
CA ARG A 31 -23.10 -47.91 -7.10
C ARG A 31 -23.55 -47.43 -5.71
N THR A 32 -24.42 -46.42 -5.67
CA THR A 32 -24.90 -45.83 -4.43
C THR A 32 -26.40 -45.56 -4.52
N HIS A 33 -27.14 -45.79 -3.44
CA HIS A 33 -28.54 -45.40 -3.34
C HIS A 33 -28.67 -43.87 -3.23
N ARG A 34 -29.80 -43.31 -3.68
CA ARG A 34 -30.01 -41.86 -3.72
C ARG A 34 -30.05 -41.22 -2.32
N ASP A 35 -30.56 -41.89 -1.31
CA ASP A 35 -30.56 -41.45 0.09
C ASP A 35 -29.15 -41.38 0.69
N ASP A 36 -28.32 -42.39 0.43
CA ASP A 36 -26.90 -42.37 0.80
C ASP A 36 -26.13 -41.27 0.06
N CYS A 37 -26.45 -41.08 -1.22
CA CYS A 37 -25.88 -40.01 -2.03
C CYS A 37 -26.26 -38.63 -1.48
N TYR A 38 -27.54 -38.42 -1.16
CA TYR A 38 -28.06 -37.17 -0.61
C TYR A 38 -27.39 -36.81 0.71
N ARG A 39 -27.27 -37.76 1.65
CA ARG A 39 -26.55 -37.55 2.92
C ARG A 39 -25.09 -37.17 2.71
N SER A 40 -24.47 -37.73 1.69
CA SER A 40 -23.09 -37.40 1.33
C SER A 40 -22.97 -35.98 0.76
N VAL A 41 -23.92 -35.55 -0.08
CA VAL A 41 -23.86 -34.24 -0.76
C VAL A 41 -24.57 -33.09 -0.03
N ILE A 42 -25.24 -33.34 1.10
CA ILE A 42 -26.12 -32.35 1.76
C ILE A 42 -25.42 -31.01 2.08
N VAL A 43 -24.16 -31.05 2.52
CA VAL A 43 -23.35 -29.85 2.79
C VAL A 43 -23.04 -29.08 1.52
N TYR A 44 -22.82 -29.79 0.42
CA TYR A 44 -22.60 -29.19 -0.88
C TYR A 44 -23.91 -28.58 -1.42
N MET A 45 -25.03 -29.29 -1.31
CA MET A 45 -26.34 -28.77 -1.71
C MET A 45 -26.73 -27.53 -0.91
N PHE A 46 -26.44 -27.51 0.40
CA PHE A 46 -26.58 -26.32 1.23
C PHE A 46 -25.78 -25.14 0.65
N ALA A 47 -24.48 -25.32 0.38
CA ALA A 47 -23.62 -24.27 -0.13
C ALA A 47 -24.09 -23.73 -1.49
N MET A 48 -24.57 -24.61 -2.37
CA MET A 48 -25.13 -24.26 -3.69
C MET A 48 -26.40 -23.41 -3.58
N LEU A 49 -27.36 -23.83 -2.75
CA LEU A 49 -28.62 -23.11 -2.53
C LEU A 49 -28.39 -21.79 -1.78
N PHE A 50 -27.39 -21.77 -0.89
CA PHE A 50 -27.03 -20.57 -0.13
C PHE A 50 -26.44 -19.50 -1.05
N GLN A 51 -25.59 -19.91 -1.99
CA GLN A 51 -24.99 -19.01 -2.97
C GLN A 51 -26.02 -18.34 -3.86
N SER A 52 -26.98 -19.08 -4.42
CA SER A 52 -27.97 -18.50 -5.34
C SER A 52 -28.74 -17.34 -4.69
N THR A 53 -29.13 -17.51 -3.43
CA THR A 53 -29.83 -16.47 -2.66
C THR A 53 -28.90 -15.39 -2.14
N LEU A 54 -27.66 -15.72 -1.79
CA LEU A 54 -26.64 -14.74 -1.39
C LEU A 54 -26.32 -13.75 -2.52
N PHE A 55 -26.28 -14.20 -3.77
CA PHE A 55 -26.07 -13.33 -4.92
C PHE A 55 -27.24 -12.34 -5.12
N LEU A 56 -28.48 -12.77 -4.86
CA LEU A 56 -29.63 -11.86 -4.82
C LEU A 56 -29.47 -10.80 -3.71
N MET A 57 -29.05 -11.20 -2.52
CA MET A 57 -28.78 -10.26 -1.41
C MET A 57 -27.63 -9.31 -1.71
N MET A 58 -26.61 -9.76 -2.45
CA MET A 58 -25.54 -8.91 -2.97
C MET A 58 -26.06 -7.89 -4.00
N SER A 59 -27.00 -8.27 -4.88
CA SER A 59 -27.67 -7.32 -5.78
C SER A 59 -28.43 -6.25 -5.01
N ILE A 60 -29.11 -6.63 -3.93
CA ILE A 60 -29.85 -5.72 -3.07
C ILE A 60 -28.89 -4.77 -2.32
N ASP A 61 -27.79 -5.27 -1.74
CA ASP A 61 -26.77 -4.43 -1.08
C ASP A 61 -26.22 -3.36 -2.05
N LEU A 62 -25.94 -3.78 -3.29
CA LEU A 62 -25.46 -2.89 -4.36
C LEU A 62 -26.50 -1.82 -4.71
N PHE A 63 -27.76 -2.21 -4.87
CA PHE A 63 -28.87 -1.30 -5.16
C PHE A 63 -29.08 -0.28 -4.04
N LEU A 64 -29.07 -0.71 -2.78
CA LEU A 64 -29.20 0.16 -1.61
C LEU A 64 -28.03 1.15 -1.50
N ALA A 65 -26.80 0.72 -1.81
CA ALA A 65 -25.63 1.59 -1.85
C ALA A 65 -25.75 2.72 -2.90
N VAL A 66 -26.39 2.45 -4.04
CA VAL A 66 -26.58 3.43 -5.12
C VAL A 66 -27.75 4.39 -4.84
N ILE A 67 -28.87 3.89 -4.30
CA ILE A 67 -30.06 4.70 -4.02
C ILE A 67 -29.89 5.54 -2.75
N MET A 68 -29.37 4.97 -1.67
CA MET A 68 -29.29 5.62 -0.35
C MET A 68 -27.86 5.66 0.19
N PRO A 69 -26.91 6.33 -0.50
CA PRO A 69 -25.48 6.26 -0.15
C PRO A 69 -25.16 6.78 1.26
N ILE A 70 -25.90 7.78 1.74
CA ILE A 70 -25.68 8.38 3.07
C ILE A 70 -26.16 7.42 4.17
N ARG A 71 -27.38 6.88 4.03
CA ARG A 71 -27.93 5.94 5.02
C ARG A 71 -27.17 4.62 5.03
N HIS A 72 -26.77 4.12 3.86
CA HIS A 72 -25.97 2.91 3.72
C HIS A 72 -24.61 3.00 4.43
N LYS A 73 -23.96 4.18 4.41
CA LYS A 73 -22.72 4.43 5.17
C LYS A 73 -22.91 4.54 6.69
N LEU A 74 -24.11 4.89 7.16
CA LEU A 74 -24.42 5.08 8.58
C LEU A 74 -24.90 3.80 9.27
N TRP A 75 -25.24 2.74 8.52
CA TRP A 75 -25.66 1.47 9.09
C TRP A 75 -24.52 0.75 9.80
N ARG A 76 -24.80 0.24 11.01
CA ARG A 76 -23.85 -0.58 11.77
C ARG A 76 -23.60 -1.91 11.03
N ARG A 77 -22.33 -2.22 10.78
CA ARG A 77 -21.90 -3.33 9.91
C ARG A 77 -22.41 -4.70 10.36
N GLY A 78 -22.35 -5.01 11.65
CA GLY A 78 -22.73 -6.32 12.19
C GLY A 78 -24.21 -6.67 11.99
N PRO A 79 -25.15 -5.90 12.58
CA PRO A 79 -26.58 -6.16 12.43
C PRO A 79 -27.04 -6.15 10.97
N TYR A 80 -26.51 -5.24 10.16
CA TYR A 80 -26.84 -5.16 8.73
C TYR A 80 -26.41 -6.41 7.95
N LEU A 81 -25.19 -6.90 8.21
CA LEU A 81 -24.70 -8.14 7.59
C LEU A 81 -25.56 -9.34 7.99
N LEU A 82 -25.98 -9.41 9.26
CA LEU A 82 -26.83 -10.47 9.78
C LEU A 82 -28.18 -10.49 9.03
N VAL A 83 -28.81 -9.32 8.85
CA VAL A 83 -30.06 -9.18 8.07
C VAL A 83 -29.90 -9.68 6.63
N LEU A 84 -28.77 -9.41 5.98
CA LEU A 84 -28.53 -9.87 4.60
C LEU A 84 -28.22 -11.37 4.49
N CYS A 85 -27.78 -12.02 5.58
CA CYS A 85 -27.45 -13.44 5.61
C CYS A 85 -28.61 -14.34 6.07
N ILE A 86 -29.62 -13.79 6.76
CA ILE A 86 -30.81 -14.56 7.18
C ILE A 86 -31.55 -15.18 5.97
N PRO A 87 -31.91 -14.44 4.91
CA PRO A 87 -32.70 -15.00 3.82
C PRO A 87 -32.00 -16.16 3.08
N PRO A 88 -30.71 -16.06 2.73
CA PRO A 88 -29.98 -17.19 2.15
C PRO A 88 -29.98 -18.42 3.06
N PHE A 89 -29.73 -18.24 4.36
CA PHE A 89 -29.69 -19.35 5.31
C PHE A 89 -31.06 -20.02 5.48
N ALA A 90 -32.11 -19.23 5.64
CA ALA A 90 -33.48 -19.72 5.80
C ALA A 90 -33.98 -20.44 4.53
N PHE A 91 -33.69 -19.90 3.35
CA PHE A 91 -34.08 -20.53 2.09
C PHE A 91 -33.38 -21.88 1.89
N SER A 92 -32.06 -21.96 2.11
CA SER A 92 -31.31 -23.20 1.90
C SER A 92 -31.70 -24.29 2.89
N THR A 93 -31.91 -23.96 4.16
CA THR A 93 -32.36 -24.93 5.17
C THR A 93 -33.76 -25.45 4.84
N PHE A 94 -34.69 -24.57 4.46
CA PHE A 94 -36.04 -24.97 4.06
C PHE A 94 -36.04 -25.84 2.80
N ALA A 95 -35.27 -25.47 1.77
CA ALA A 95 -35.19 -26.23 0.53
C ALA A 95 -34.62 -27.65 0.75
N LEU A 96 -33.57 -27.80 1.57
CA LEU A 96 -33.04 -29.11 1.92
C LEU A 96 -34.04 -29.96 2.70
N PHE A 97 -34.76 -29.36 3.65
CA PHE A 97 -35.81 -30.06 4.40
C PHE A 97 -36.90 -30.62 3.48
N ILE A 98 -37.32 -29.86 2.46
CA ILE A 98 -38.24 -30.35 1.44
C ILE A 98 -37.61 -31.48 0.61
N GLU A 99 -36.35 -31.35 0.19
CA GLU A 99 -35.67 -32.42 -0.55
C GLU A 99 -35.55 -33.72 0.26
N GLU A 100 -35.33 -33.63 1.57
CA GLU A 100 -35.26 -34.78 2.49
C GLU A 100 -36.61 -35.49 2.63
N ILE A 101 -37.73 -34.76 2.72
CA ILE A 101 -39.08 -35.35 2.83
C ILE A 101 -39.43 -36.20 1.60
N TYR A 102 -39.02 -35.73 0.42
CA TYR A 102 -39.42 -36.34 -0.85
C TYR A 102 -38.37 -37.28 -1.44
N ILE A 103 -37.32 -37.59 -0.69
CA ILE A 103 -36.25 -38.48 -1.14
C ILE A 103 -36.76 -39.90 -1.36
N ASN A 104 -36.21 -40.59 -2.36
CA ASN A 104 -36.52 -41.98 -2.65
C ASN A 104 -35.25 -42.82 -2.71
N HIS A 105 -35.40 -44.15 -2.70
CA HIS A 105 -34.31 -45.12 -2.63
C HIS A 105 -34.00 -45.70 -4.02
N ASP A 106 -33.77 -44.84 -5.01
CA ASP A 106 -33.39 -45.27 -6.37
C ASP A 106 -31.88 -45.53 -6.44
N ASP A 107 -31.46 -46.52 -7.25
CA ASP A 107 -30.06 -46.76 -7.56
C ASP A 107 -29.49 -45.67 -8.50
N LEU A 108 -28.38 -45.05 -8.08
CA LEU A 108 -27.61 -44.13 -8.91
C LEU A 108 -26.30 -44.80 -9.33
N LEU A 109 -26.00 -44.75 -10.63
CA LEU A 109 -24.72 -45.22 -11.16
C LEU A 109 -23.57 -44.32 -10.67
N ILE A 110 -23.85 -43.02 -10.49
CA ILE A 110 -22.90 -42.02 -10.00
C ILE A 110 -23.66 -41.02 -9.12
N CYS A 111 -23.12 -40.76 -7.93
CA CYS A 111 -23.62 -39.71 -7.05
C CYS A 111 -23.16 -38.31 -7.52
N THR A 112 -24.10 -37.43 -7.83
CA THR A 112 -23.88 -35.99 -8.10
C THR A 112 -24.95 -35.16 -7.41
N VAL A 113 -24.66 -33.88 -7.13
CA VAL A 113 -25.63 -32.94 -6.55
C VAL A 113 -26.91 -32.84 -7.38
N THR A 114 -26.78 -32.81 -8.70
CA THR A 114 -27.92 -32.75 -9.62
C THR A 114 -28.81 -33.98 -9.57
N LEU A 115 -28.25 -35.16 -9.30
CA LEU A 115 -28.97 -36.44 -9.26
C LEU A 115 -29.44 -36.85 -7.85
N ALA A 116 -28.90 -36.21 -6.81
CA ALA A 116 -29.31 -36.42 -5.42
C ALA A 116 -30.76 -35.96 -5.16
N ALA A 117 -31.19 -34.89 -5.84
CA ALA A 117 -32.57 -34.42 -5.78
C ALA A 117 -33.47 -35.25 -6.73
N PRO A 118 -34.63 -35.75 -6.26
CA PRO A 118 -35.62 -36.44 -7.10
C PRO A 118 -36.11 -35.55 -8.26
N PRO A 119 -36.48 -36.13 -9.43
CA PRO A 119 -36.81 -35.36 -10.62
C PRO A 119 -37.91 -34.30 -10.44
N HIS A 120 -38.98 -34.61 -9.69
CA HIS A 120 -40.08 -33.68 -9.43
C HIS A 120 -39.64 -32.50 -8.54
N ILE A 121 -38.86 -32.76 -7.50
CA ILE A 121 -38.33 -31.70 -6.62
C ILE A 121 -37.30 -30.85 -7.37
N ARG A 122 -36.45 -31.48 -8.19
CA ARG A 122 -35.50 -30.79 -9.06
C ARG A 122 -36.18 -29.86 -10.07
N PHE A 123 -37.33 -30.25 -10.63
CA PHE A 123 -38.10 -29.39 -11.52
C PHE A 123 -38.49 -28.07 -10.83
N TRP A 124 -39.10 -28.15 -9.65
CA TRP A 124 -39.51 -26.96 -8.90
C TRP A 124 -38.32 -26.16 -8.37
N GLY A 125 -37.27 -26.83 -7.88
CA GLY A 125 -36.05 -26.19 -7.38
C GLY A 125 -35.31 -25.40 -8.47
N THR A 126 -35.23 -25.95 -9.69
CA THR A 126 -34.63 -25.26 -10.83
C THR A 126 -35.44 -24.04 -11.26
N LEU A 127 -36.78 -24.12 -11.25
CA LEU A 127 -37.66 -22.99 -11.55
C LEU A 127 -37.52 -21.85 -10.52
N VAL A 128 -37.56 -22.18 -9.22
CA VAL A 128 -37.37 -21.19 -8.14
C VAL A 128 -36.01 -20.51 -8.28
N THR A 129 -34.96 -21.29 -8.52
CA THR A 129 -33.61 -20.75 -8.69
C THR A 129 -33.54 -19.83 -9.92
N PHE A 130 -34.21 -20.17 -11.02
CA PHE A 130 -34.31 -19.30 -12.20
C PHE A 130 -34.97 -17.96 -11.88
N CYS A 131 -36.07 -17.98 -11.11
CA CYS A 131 -36.73 -16.75 -10.64
C CYS A 131 -35.81 -15.89 -9.76
N THR A 132 -35.03 -16.49 -8.85
CA THR A 132 -34.09 -15.73 -8.00
C THR A 132 -33.00 -15.05 -8.82
N ILE A 133 -32.45 -15.73 -9.83
CA ILE A 133 -31.42 -15.17 -10.72
C ILE A 133 -32.02 -14.06 -11.58
N ALA A 134 -33.20 -14.28 -12.16
CA ALA A 134 -33.87 -13.28 -12.98
C ALA A 134 -34.13 -11.98 -12.19
N LEU A 135 -34.59 -12.10 -10.93
CA LEU A 135 -34.77 -10.95 -10.04
C LEU A 135 -33.44 -10.24 -9.75
N ALA A 136 -32.37 -10.99 -9.48
CA ALA A 136 -31.04 -10.42 -9.27
C ALA A 136 -30.54 -9.64 -10.50
N VAL A 137 -30.73 -10.18 -11.72
CA VAL A 137 -30.37 -9.53 -12.98
C VAL A 137 -31.16 -8.24 -13.19
N ILE A 138 -32.47 -8.26 -12.93
CA ILE A 138 -33.32 -7.07 -13.05
C ILE A 138 -32.84 -5.96 -12.11
N ILE A 139 -32.52 -6.29 -10.85
CA ILE A 139 -32.01 -5.32 -9.86
C ILE A 139 -30.67 -4.74 -10.32
N ILE A 140 -29.76 -5.57 -10.85
CA ILE A 140 -28.47 -5.12 -11.38
C ILE A 140 -28.68 -4.18 -12.56
N PHE A 141 -29.57 -4.51 -13.50
CA PHE A 141 -29.88 -3.68 -14.66
C PHE A 141 -30.42 -2.32 -14.24
N ILE A 142 -31.39 -2.30 -13.31
CA ILE A 142 -31.93 -1.05 -12.75
C ILE A 142 -30.81 -0.22 -12.09
N THR A 143 -29.93 -0.87 -11.32
CA THR A 143 -28.79 -0.21 -10.66
C THR A 143 -27.82 0.39 -11.68
N ALA A 144 -27.50 -0.34 -12.76
CA ALA A 144 -26.61 0.11 -13.83
C ALA A 144 -27.22 1.30 -14.60
N CYS A 145 -28.52 1.24 -14.94
CA CYS A 145 -29.23 2.37 -15.55
C CYS A 145 -29.18 3.60 -14.65
N ARG A 146 -29.48 3.46 -13.35
CA ARG A 146 -29.44 4.57 -12.38
C ARG A 146 -28.04 5.17 -12.25
N LEU A 147 -27.00 4.33 -12.22
CA LEU A 147 -25.61 4.79 -12.18
C LEU A 147 -25.26 5.59 -13.44
N HIS A 148 -25.63 5.10 -14.62
CA HIS A 148 -25.39 5.77 -15.90
C HIS A 148 -26.14 7.11 -16.01
N PHE A 149 -27.40 7.17 -15.58
CA PHE A 149 -28.16 8.43 -15.53
C PHE A 149 -27.51 9.44 -14.57
N LYS A 150 -27.06 9.00 -13.39
CA LYS A 150 -26.38 9.85 -12.40
C LYS A 150 -25.01 10.36 -12.88
N GLU A 151 -24.26 9.53 -13.60
CA GLU A 151 -23.01 9.94 -14.28
C GLU A 151 -23.30 10.98 -15.37
N ARG A 152 -24.31 10.76 -16.22
CA ARG A 152 -24.72 11.70 -17.29
C ARG A 152 -25.26 13.02 -16.75
N GLU A 153 -25.91 13.01 -15.59
CA GLU A 153 -26.41 14.22 -14.92
C GLU A 153 -25.28 14.98 -14.19
N SER A 154 -24.32 14.26 -13.62
CA SER A 154 -23.11 14.84 -13.02
C SER A 154 -22.21 15.47 -14.09
N ALA A 155 -22.03 14.80 -15.24
CA ALA A 155 -21.29 15.32 -16.38
C ALA A 155 -21.95 16.60 -16.94
N ARG A 156 -23.28 16.65 -17.03
CA ARG A 156 -24.03 17.85 -17.43
C ARG A 156 -23.94 19.00 -16.41
N ARG A 157 -23.79 18.72 -15.11
CA ARG A 157 -23.56 19.74 -14.06
C ARG A 157 -22.13 20.26 -14.06
N ILE A 158 -21.14 19.42 -14.29
CA ILE A 158 -19.72 19.79 -14.40
C ILE A 158 -19.49 20.69 -15.64
N LEU A 159 -20.17 20.41 -16.75
CA LEU A 159 -20.16 21.27 -17.95
C LEU A 159 -20.84 22.64 -17.75
N ARG A 160 -21.62 22.84 -16.68
CA ARG A 160 -22.28 24.11 -16.35
C ARG A 160 -21.59 24.89 -15.22
N HIS A 161 -20.69 24.26 -14.46
CA HIS A 161 -19.91 24.90 -13.40
C HIS A 161 -18.45 24.40 -13.47
N CYS A 162 -17.60 25.16 -14.16
CA CYS A 162 -16.16 25.08 -13.99
C CYS A 162 -15.81 25.66 -12.60
N ASN A 163 -15.75 24.78 -11.61
CA ASN A 163 -14.91 24.85 -10.38
C ASN A 163 -15.44 23.81 -9.37
N SER A 164 -14.90 22.59 -9.38
CA SER A 164 -15.00 21.67 -8.23
C SER A 164 -14.01 20.51 -8.34
N ILE A 165 -13.09 20.46 -7.38
CA ILE A 165 -12.13 19.39 -7.11
C ILE A 165 -12.84 18.33 -6.26
N THR A 166 -13.54 17.37 -6.87
CA THR A 166 -14.10 16.18 -6.17
C THR A 166 -14.20 14.96 -7.09
N SER A 167 -13.16 14.65 -7.89
CA SER A 167 -13.20 13.53 -8.85
C SER A 167 -12.53 12.23 -8.36
N ASN A 168 -11.54 12.29 -7.45
CA ASN A 168 -10.70 11.12 -7.13
C ASN A 168 -11.40 10.04 -6.29
N THR A 169 -12.22 10.41 -5.30
CA THR A 169 -12.98 9.43 -4.48
C THR A 169 -14.14 8.80 -5.27
N LYS A 170 -14.86 9.61 -6.06
CA LYS A 170 -15.93 9.13 -6.96
C LYS A 170 -15.43 8.11 -7.99
N CYS A 171 -14.23 8.30 -8.54
CA CYS A 171 -13.65 7.40 -9.54
C CYS A 171 -13.31 6.02 -8.97
N SER A 172 -12.88 5.94 -7.70
CA SER A 172 -12.57 4.67 -7.03
C SER A 172 -13.82 3.85 -6.69
N ASP A 173 -14.88 4.51 -6.20
CA ASP A 173 -16.16 3.87 -5.85
C ASP A 173 -16.86 3.35 -7.12
N THR A 174 -16.85 4.13 -8.22
CA THR A 174 -17.39 3.68 -9.52
C THR A 174 -16.62 2.49 -10.10
N LYS A 175 -15.29 2.46 -10.00
CA LYS A 175 -14.47 1.32 -10.45
C LYS A 175 -14.76 0.06 -9.63
N LEU A 176 -14.95 0.19 -8.32
CA LEU A 176 -15.35 -0.90 -7.44
C LEU A 176 -16.75 -1.43 -7.82
N LEU A 177 -17.73 -0.54 -8.05
CA LEU A 177 -19.08 -0.92 -8.51
C LEU A 177 -19.05 -1.63 -9.87
N LYS A 178 -18.19 -1.21 -10.80
CA LYS A 178 -18.01 -1.86 -12.12
C LYS A 178 -17.36 -3.25 -12.01
N SER A 179 -16.37 -3.41 -11.13
CA SER A 179 -15.76 -4.71 -10.84
C SER A 179 -16.77 -5.68 -10.20
N LEU A 180 -17.61 -5.19 -9.28
CA LEU A 180 -18.66 -5.98 -8.63
C LEU A 180 -19.77 -6.37 -9.61
N SER A 181 -20.19 -5.46 -10.49
CA SER A 181 -21.15 -5.77 -11.57
C SER A 181 -20.62 -6.85 -12.52
N THR A 182 -19.31 -6.82 -12.82
CA THR A 182 -18.67 -7.86 -13.67
C THR A 182 -18.67 -9.23 -12.99
N LEU A 183 -18.45 -9.29 -11.67
CA LEU A 183 -18.50 -10.53 -10.89
C LEU A 183 -19.91 -11.16 -10.96
N MET A 184 -20.93 -10.33 -10.81
CA MET A 184 -22.32 -10.78 -10.84
C MET A 184 -22.74 -11.22 -12.25
N PHE A 185 -22.23 -10.59 -13.30
CA PHE A 185 -22.44 -11.01 -14.69
C PHE A 185 -21.86 -12.41 -14.97
N VAL A 186 -20.62 -12.66 -14.55
CA VAL A 186 -19.97 -13.99 -14.71
C VAL A 186 -20.75 -15.07 -13.95
N PHE A 187 -21.24 -14.77 -12.74
CA PHE A 187 -22.09 -15.69 -11.97
C PHE A 187 -23.37 -16.01 -12.74
N VAL A 188 -24.10 -14.98 -13.19
CA VAL A 188 -25.36 -15.14 -13.92
C VAL A 188 -25.15 -15.97 -15.19
N CYS A 189 -24.11 -15.70 -15.99
CA CYS A 189 -23.89 -16.43 -17.23
C CYS A 189 -23.50 -17.91 -17.00
N SER A 190 -22.55 -18.17 -16.11
CA SER A 190 -22.07 -19.54 -15.83
C SER A 190 -23.14 -20.40 -15.12
N TRP A 191 -23.83 -19.81 -14.15
CA TRP A 191 -24.86 -20.50 -13.38
C TRP A 191 -26.16 -20.71 -14.17
N SER A 192 -26.58 -19.73 -14.98
CA SER A 192 -27.79 -19.88 -15.80
C SER A 192 -27.61 -20.93 -16.90
N ALA A 193 -26.41 -21.10 -17.44
CA ALA A 193 -26.12 -22.15 -18.42
C ALA A 193 -26.27 -23.55 -17.82
N SER A 194 -25.70 -23.79 -16.63
CA SER A 194 -25.84 -25.07 -15.91
C SER A 194 -27.29 -25.32 -15.47
N LEU A 195 -27.98 -24.29 -15.01
CA LEU A 195 -29.38 -24.41 -14.57
C LEU A 195 -30.33 -24.70 -15.74
N LEU A 196 -30.17 -23.99 -16.86
CA LEU A 196 -30.94 -24.20 -18.07
C LEU A 196 -30.74 -25.62 -18.62
N LEU A 197 -29.49 -26.08 -18.69
CA LEU A 197 -29.18 -27.44 -19.15
C LEU A 197 -29.78 -28.50 -18.20
N SER A 198 -29.75 -28.28 -16.89
CA SER A 198 -30.42 -29.15 -15.91
C SER A 198 -31.94 -29.22 -16.14
N HIS A 199 -32.57 -28.08 -16.42
CA HIS A 199 -34.01 -28.02 -16.60
C HIS A 199 -34.43 -28.69 -17.92
N ILE A 200 -33.72 -28.41 -19.02
CA ILE A 200 -33.96 -29.05 -20.31
C ILE A 200 -33.73 -30.57 -20.22
N ALA A 201 -32.75 -31.03 -19.44
CA ALA A 201 -32.47 -32.46 -19.25
C ALA A 201 -33.64 -33.26 -18.66
N LEU A 202 -34.63 -32.61 -18.03
CA LEU A 202 -35.84 -33.26 -17.52
C LEU A 202 -36.83 -33.66 -18.63
N TYR A 203 -36.72 -33.04 -19.81
CA TYR A 203 -37.60 -33.29 -20.95
C TYR A 203 -37.06 -34.36 -21.92
N PHE A 204 -35.81 -34.78 -21.73
CA PHE A 204 -35.21 -35.87 -22.51
C PHE A 204 -35.54 -37.24 -21.92
N ASP A 205 -35.37 -38.28 -22.73
CA ASP A 205 -35.48 -39.68 -22.28
C ASP A 205 -34.54 -39.96 -21.09
N LYS A 206 -34.96 -40.89 -20.21
CA LYS A 206 -34.27 -41.18 -18.94
C LYS A 206 -32.76 -41.41 -19.10
N THR A 207 -32.33 -42.07 -20.16
CA THR A 207 -30.91 -42.34 -20.47
C THR A 207 -30.15 -41.08 -20.87
N ILE A 208 -30.71 -40.27 -21.78
CA ILE A 208 -30.08 -39.02 -22.27
C ILE A 208 -30.07 -37.97 -21.15
N GLY A 209 -31.19 -37.79 -20.45
CA GLY A 209 -31.30 -36.89 -19.31
C GLY A 209 -30.31 -37.25 -18.19
N TYR A 210 -30.11 -38.54 -17.92
CA TYR A 210 -29.13 -39.00 -16.93
C TYR A 210 -27.69 -38.61 -17.29
N GLU A 211 -27.27 -38.83 -18.54
CA GLU A 211 -25.91 -38.46 -18.99
C GLU A 211 -25.69 -36.94 -18.99
N ILE A 212 -26.70 -36.15 -19.36
CA ILE A 212 -26.60 -34.68 -19.28
C ILE A 212 -26.43 -34.23 -17.82
N GLN A 213 -27.27 -34.74 -16.92
CA GLN A 213 -27.26 -34.35 -15.49
C GLN A 213 -25.94 -34.72 -14.79
N LYS A 214 -25.32 -35.82 -15.21
CA LYS A 214 -24.02 -36.31 -14.71
C LYS A 214 -22.88 -35.33 -14.96
N TYR A 215 -22.83 -34.69 -16.14
CA TYR A 215 -21.76 -33.76 -16.51
C TYR A 215 -22.12 -32.28 -16.37
N ASN A 216 -23.39 -31.97 -16.09
CA ASN A 216 -23.89 -30.59 -15.97
C ASN A 216 -23.11 -29.74 -14.94
N ILE A 217 -22.51 -30.38 -13.94
CA ILE A 217 -21.69 -29.70 -12.93
C ILE A 217 -20.47 -28.98 -13.52
N LEU A 218 -19.92 -29.46 -14.64
CA LEU A 218 -18.77 -28.84 -15.30
C LEU A 218 -19.05 -27.39 -15.73
N LEU A 219 -20.30 -27.08 -16.07
CA LEU A 219 -20.74 -25.73 -16.43
C LEU A 219 -20.81 -24.79 -15.21
N SER A 220 -20.97 -25.34 -14.00
CA SER A 220 -21.03 -24.57 -12.75
C SER A 220 -19.65 -24.36 -12.09
N LEU A 221 -18.62 -25.12 -12.48
CA LEU A 221 -17.27 -24.98 -11.90
C LEU A 221 -16.66 -23.57 -12.03
N PRO A 222 -16.79 -22.86 -13.17
CA PRO A 222 -16.28 -21.48 -13.28
C PRO A 222 -16.89 -20.53 -12.24
N THR A 223 -18.13 -20.80 -11.83
CA THR A 223 -18.86 -20.03 -10.82
C THR A 223 -18.16 -20.07 -9.46
N PHE A 224 -17.53 -21.19 -9.08
CA PHE A 224 -16.87 -21.31 -7.78
C PHE A 224 -15.51 -20.61 -7.74
N CYS A 225 -14.86 -20.37 -8.89
CA CYS A 225 -13.55 -19.74 -8.96
C CYS A 225 -13.61 -18.25 -9.34
N GLN A 226 -14.77 -17.74 -9.75
CA GLN A 226 -14.92 -16.39 -10.27
C GLN A 226 -14.49 -15.29 -9.29
N ASN A 227 -14.67 -15.49 -7.97
CA ASN A 227 -14.29 -14.49 -6.97
C ASN A 227 -12.79 -14.20 -7.06
N PHE A 228 -11.96 -15.22 -7.26
CA PHE A 228 -10.52 -15.08 -7.42
C PHE A 228 -10.17 -14.39 -8.75
N PHE A 229 -10.62 -14.96 -9.88
CA PHE A 229 -10.25 -14.46 -11.21
C PHE A 229 -10.79 -13.06 -11.52
N VAL A 230 -12.07 -12.79 -11.22
CA VAL A 230 -12.68 -11.50 -11.55
C VAL A 230 -12.13 -10.39 -10.66
N THR A 231 -11.95 -10.64 -9.36
CA THR A 231 -11.36 -9.61 -8.47
C THR A 231 -9.88 -9.38 -8.78
N GLY A 232 -9.13 -10.43 -9.13
CA GLY A 232 -7.72 -10.31 -9.51
C GLY A 232 -7.50 -9.51 -10.80
N LEU A 233 -8.39 -9.62 -11.79
CA LEU A 233 -8.29 -8.91 -13.07
C LEU A 233 -8.88 -7.50 -13.05
N ARG A 234 -9.95 -7.25 -12.28
CA ARG A 234 -10.71 -5.99 -12.32
C ARG A 234 -10.47 -5.08 -11.14
N SER A 235 -9.93 -5.58 -10.03
CA SER A 235 -9.63 -4.77 -8.85
C SER A 235 -8.13 -4.67 -8.63
N PRO A 236 -7.52 -3.48 -8.84
CA PRO A 236 -6.10 -3.27 -8.57
C PRO A 236 -5.70 -3.60 -7.13
N ARG A 237 -6.63 -3.44 -6.17
CA ARG A 237 -6.43 -3.75 -4.76
C ARG A 237 -6.31 -5.25 -4.49
N TYR A 238 -7.16 -6.07 -5.10
CA TYR A 238 -7.08 -7.53 -4.95
C TYR A 238 -5.94 -8.10 -5.80
N SER A 239 -5.72 -7.56 -7.00
CA SER A 239 -4.59 -7.90 -7.87
C SER A 239 -3.25 -7.75 -7.16
N ALA A 240 -3.00 -6.59 -6.55
CA ALA A 240 -1.77 -6.34 -5.79
C ALA A 240 -1.61 -7.31 -4.61
N ALA A 241 -2.69 -7.57 -3.86
CA ALA A 241 -2.65 -8.51 -2.75
C ALA A 241 -2.37 -9.96 -3.19
N TYR A 242 -2.93 -10.40 -4.32
CA TYR A 242 -2.64 -11.73 -4.88
C TYR A 242 -1.20 -11.82 -5.40
N SER A 243 -0.70 -10.78 -6.07
CA SER A 243 0.69 -10.72 -6.51
C SER A 243 1.67 -10.76 -5.33
N GLU A 244 1.40 -10.04 -4.23
CA GLU A 244 2.20 -10.10 -3.01
C GLU A 244 2.22 -11.51 -2.40
N GLN A 245 1.06 -12.18 -2.32
CA GLN A 245 0.95 -13.55 -1.81
C GLN A 245 1.65 -14.58 -2.70
N LEU A 246 1.56 -14.44 -4.03
CA LEU A 246 2.26 -15.31 -4.97
C LEU A 246 3.77 -15.08 -4.93
N CYS A 247 4.24 -13.83 -4.84
CA CYS A 247 5.66 -13.53 -4.66
C CYS A 247 6.22 -14.14 -3.36
N LEU A 248 5.46 -14.09 -2.26
CA LEU A 248 5.82 -14.76 -1.01
C LEU A 248 5.87 -16.29 -1.17
N TYR A 249 4.92 -16.89 -1.87
CA TYR A 249 4.91 -18.33 -2.14
C TYR A 249 6.10 -18.76 -3.01
N PHE A 250 6.37 -18.05 -4.12
CA PHE A 250 7.54 -18.32 -4.97
C PHE A 250 8.85 -18.10 -4.21
N TYR A 251 8.94 -17.07 -3.36
CA TYR A 251 10.10 -16.85 -2.50
C TYR A 251 10.32 -18.02 -1.53
N ILE A 252 9.26 -18.56 -0.92
CA ILE A 252 9.35 -19.71 0.00
C ILE A 252 9.73 -21.00 -0.75
N VAL A 253 9.11 -21.27 -1.90
CA VAL A 253 9.37 -22.49 -2.70
C VAL A 253 10.75 -22.45 -3.35
N ILE A 254 11.20 -21.29 -3.82
CA ILE A 254 12.56 -21.13 -4.36
C ILE A 254 13.59 -21.27 -3.22
N ASN A 255 13.34 -20.70 -2.05
CA ASN A 255 14.25 -20.87 -0.91
C ASN A 255 14.27 -22.31 -0.36
N SER A 256 13.16 -23.05 -0.39
CA SER A 256 13.17 -24.47 0.00
C SER A 256 13.89 -25.35 -1.02
N ALA A 257 13.76 -25.05 -2.32
CA ALA A 257 14.50 -25.74 -3.38
C ALA A 257 16.01 -25.43 -3.35
N ILE A 258 16.39 -24.17 -3.09
CA ILE A 258 17.78 -23.75 -2.89
C ILE A 258 18.36 -24.36 -1.60
N SER A 259 17.56 -24.46 -0.54
CA SER A 259 17.97 -25.13 0.70
C SER A 259 18.23 -26.62 0.50
N SER A 260 17.53 -27.30 -0.42
CA SER A 260 17.81 -28.72 -0.71
C SER A 260 19.03 -28.96 -1.60
N SER A 261 19.45 -27.98 -2.41
CA SER A 261 20.63 -28.09 -3.28
C SER A 261 21.94 -27.63 -2.63
N ILE A 262 21.88 -27.02 -1.43
CA ILE A 262 23.05 -26.52 -0.69
C ILE A 262 23.47 -27.47 0.44
N ILE A 263 22.67 -28.52 0.75
CA ILE A 263 22.95 -29.41 1.90
C ILE A 263 23.99 -30.51 1.60
N ASP A 264 24.38 -30.77 0.35
CA ASP A 264 25.28 -31.89 0.03
C ASP A 264 26.78 -31.57 -0.02
N ASP A 265 27.22 -30.32 0.13
CA ASP A 265 28.66 -30.01 0.14
C ASP A 265 29.07 -29.05 1.28
N ASN A 266 29.78 -29.63 2.25
CA ASN A 266 30.56 -29.00 3.33
C ASN A 266 29.89 -28.91 4.72
N GLU A 267 29.61 -30.08 5.29
CA GLU A 267 29.71 -30.27 6.73
C GLU A 267 31.18 -30.55 7.11
N LYS A 268 31.91 -29.51 7.56
CA LYS A 268 33.05 -29.66 8.48
C LYS A 268 33.42 -28.33 9.15
N SER A 269 33.13 -28.30 10.45
CA SER A 269 33.71 -27.47 11.52
C SER A 269 33.81 -25.95 11.27
N ILE A 270 32.99 -25.18 11.97
CA ILE A 270 33.42 -24.05 12.83
C ILE A 270 32.26 -23.74 13.80
N THR A 271 32.58 -23.79 15.09
CA THR A 271 31.73 -23.38 16.22
C THR A 271 31.27 -21.92 16.14
N ARG A 272 30.00 -21.70 16.48
CA ARG A 272 29.27 -20.42 16.58
C ARG A 272 30.08 -19.25 17.17
N PRO A 273 30.05 -18.06 16.54
CA PRO A 273 30.38 -16.80 17.19
C PRO A 273 29.26 -15.73 17.09
N ASP A 274 27.98 -16.08 17.30
CA ASP A 274 26.88 -15.10 17.23
C ASP A 274 26.41 -14.52 18.59
N VAL A 275 27.17 -14.71 19.67
CA VAL A 275 26.80 -14.18 21.00
C VAL A 275 27.82 -13.17 21.57
N ILE A 276 28.95 -12.90 20.90
CA ILE A 276 30.03 -12.06 21.46
C ILE A 276 30.15 -10.66 20.81
N LEU A 277 29.41 -10.34 19.73
CA LEU A 277 29.52 -9.04 19.04
C LEU A 277 28.54 -7.94 19.48
N ARG A 278 28.02 -7.98 20.73
CA ARG A 278 27.25 -6.86 21.32
C ARG A 278 28.00 -6.02 22.36
N GLN A 279 29.29 -6.27 22.59
CA GLN A 279 30.05 -5.62 23.69
C GLN A 279 31.19 -4.66 23.27
N LYS A 280 31.25 -4.17 22.02
CA LYS A 280 32.36 -3.29 21.60
C LYS A 280 32.04 -1.92 21.00
N PHE A 281 30.82 -1.39 21.16
CA PHE A 281 30.57 0.03 20.91
C PHE A 281 30.34 0.79 22.22
N LYS A 282 31.44 1.31 22.78
CA LYS A 282 31.46 2.34 23.83
C LYS A 282 30.89 3.63 23.25
N LYS A 283 29.77 4.12 23.84
CA LYS A 283 29.01 5.34 23.51
C LYS A 283 28.54 5.44 22.03
N PRO A 284 27.26 5.70 21.76
CA PRO A 284 26.83 6.03 20.40
C PRO A 284 27.60 7.28 19.91
N PRO A 285 28.06 7.32 18.65
CA PRO A 285 28.68 8.50 18.06
C PRO A 285 27.72 9.70 18.15
N GLU A 286 28.26 10.93 18.29
CA GLU A 286 27.46 12.14 18.50
C GLU A 286 26.37 12.38 17.43
N ASN A 287 26.57 11.83 16.22
CA ASN A 287 25.66 11.93 15.07
C ASN A 287 24.67 10.74 14.90
N ALA A 288 24.46 9.90 15.92
CA ALA A 288 23.53 8.77 15.82
C ALA A 288 22.07 9.17 16.13
N LEU A 289 21.12 8.67 15.33
CA LEU A 289 19.70 8.74 15.65
C LEU A 289 19.41 7.81 16.83
N LYS A 290 18.95 8.37 17.95
CA LYS A 290 18.74 7.62 19.19
C LYS A 290 17.36 6.99 19.20
N PHE A 291 17.29 5.72 19.60
CA PHE A 291 16.05 5.01 19.87
C PHE A 291 15.90 4.80 21.37
N TYR A 292 14.96 5.51 21.97
CA TYR A 292 14.61 5.40 23.38
C TYR A 292 13.54 4.31 23.52
N LYS A 293 13.93 3.16 24.09
CA LYS A 293 13.00 2.06 24.33
C LYS A 293 11.92 2.50 25.32
N LEU A 294 10.66 2.41 24.91
CA LEU A 294 9.52 2.62 25.80
C LEU A 294 9.23 1.32 26.56
N ASP A 295 9.07 0.25 25.78
CA ASP A 295 8.76 -1.11 26.22
C ASP A 295 9.08 -2.09 25.07
N ASP A 296 8.58 -3.32 25.14
CA ASP A 296 8.77 -4.31 24.08
C ASP A 296 7.93 -4.05 22.82
N ASP A 297 7.00 -3.09 22.88
CA ASP A 297 6.05 -2.76 21.82
C ASP A 297 6.28 -1.37 21.19
N GLY A 298 7.30 -0.63 21.64
CA GLY A 298 7.53 0.71 21.10
C GLY A 298 8.89 1.35 21.43
N TYR A 299 9.28 2.26 20.55
CA TYR A 299 10.45 3.12 20.68
C TYR A 299 10.08 4.58 20.35
N ALA A 300 10.54 5.53 21.15
CA ALA A 300 10.60 6.94 20.79
C ALA A 300 11.94 7.25 20.12
N ILE A 301 11.95 8.16 19.15
CA ILE A 301 13.11 8.35 18.25
C ILE A 301 13.61 9.81 18.36
N SER A 302 12.89 10.73 17.73
CA SER A 302 13.21 12.17 17.71
C SER A 302 12.07 12.98 18.30
N THR A 303 12.41 14.10 18.92
CA THR A 303 11.46 15.01 19.57
C THR A 303 11.67 16.43 19.06
N PHE A 304 10.58 17.07 18.70
CA PHE A 304 10.57 18.39 18.07
C PHE A 304 9.64 19.30 18.86
N LEU A 305 10.14 20.44 19.30
CA LEU A 305 9.28 21.53 19.73
C LEU A 305 8.79 22.25 18.47
N ASP A 306 7.53 22.08 18.11
CA ASP A 306 6.94 22.59 16.89
C ASP A 306 5.95 23.73 17.19
N GLU A 307 6.35 24.94 16.79
CA GLU A 307 5.57 26.16 16.97
C GLU A 307 4.74 26.53 15.74
N ARG A 308 4.83 25.76 14.65
CA ARG A 308 4.01 26.00 13.47
C ARG A 308 2.54 25.87 13.81
N ASN A 309 1.76 26.87 13.38
CA ASN A 309 0.32 26.81 13.42
C ASN A 309 -0.20 25.86 12.34
N GLY A 310 -0.91 24.81 12.74
CA GLY A 310 -1.53 23.85 11.84
C GLY A 310 -2.95 23.49 12.25
N ASN A 311 -3.65 22.68 11.44
CA ASN A 311 -5.03 22.26 11.74
C ASN A 311 -5.13 21.42 13.04
N MET A 312 -4.01 20.90 13.53
CA MET A 312 -3.95 20.22 14.83
C MET A 312 -3.73 21.18 16.01
N GLY A 313 -3.64 22.49 15.75
CA GLY A 313 -3.33 23.55 16.71
C GLY A 313 -1.83 23.85 16.82
N TYR A 314 -1.50 24.78 17.73
CA TYR A 314 -0.16 25.12 18.21
C TYR A 314 -0.27 25.50 19.70
N ARG A 315 0.78 25.38 20.51
CA ARG A 315 2.15 24.89 20.29
C ARG A 315 2.26 23.40 20.67
N PHE A 316 3.11 22.60 20.01
CA PHE A 316 3.21 21.14 20.26
C PHE A 316 4.64 20.68 20.48
N VAL A 317 4.82 19.66 21.34
CA VAL A 317 5.98 18.77 21.27
C VAL A 317 5.58 17.54 20.47
N ARG A 318 6.25 17.30 19.35
CA ARG A 318 6.03 16.15 18.46
C ARG A 318 7.12 15.12 18.67
N ILE A 319 6.72 13.86 18.85
CA ILE A 319 7.64 12.75 19.09
C ILE A 319 7.46 11.74 17.98
N LEU A 320 8.50 11.50 17.20
CA LEU A 320 8.55 10.44 16.20
C LEU A 320 8.72 9.10 16.92
N MET A 321 7.87 8.13 16.60
CA MET A 321 7.81 6.85 17.29
C MET A 321 7.71 5.69 16.30
N ALA A 322 8.27 4.54 16.70
CA ALA A 322 7.99 3.25 16.08
C ALA A 322 7.21 2.40 17.08
N LEU A 323 5.95 2.07 16.78
CA LEU A 323 5.04 1.33 17.66
C LEU A 323 4.49 0.10 16.94
N LYS A 324 4.17 -0.97 17.67
CA LYS A 324 3.48 -2.12 17.08
C LYS A 324 2.02 -1.85 16.78
N ASP A 325 1.36 -1.13 17.70
CA ASP A 325 -0.04 -0.77 17.61
C ASP A 325 -0.26 0.67 18.07
N LYS A 326 -1.40 1.25 17.68
CA LYS A 326 -1.79 2.58 18.12
C LYS A 326 -2.25 2.55 19.57
N ASP A 327 -1.65 3.39 20.40
CA ASP A 327 -1.91 3.45 21.84
C ASP A 327 -2.25 4.86 22.35
N VAL A 328 -2.64 4.93 23.63
CA VAL A 328 -2.91 6.18 24.35
C VAL A 328 -1.74 6.53 25.25
N PHE A 329 -1.33 7.80 25.22
CA PHE A 329 -0.20 8.31 25.97
C PHE A 329 -0.60 9.51 26.81
N GLU A 330 0.14 9.70 27.89
CA GLU A 330 0.19 10.91 28.68
C GLU A 330 1.54 11.58 28.45
N CYS A 331 1.55 12.91 28.35
CA CYS A 331 2.78 13.68 28.26
C CYS A 331 2.83 14.72 29.37
N PHE A 332 4.02 14.95 29.91
CA PHE A 332 4.29 15.97 30.92
C PHE A 332 5.43 16.87 30.43
N ILE A 333 5.19 18.17 30.42
CA ILE A 333 6.11 19.20 29.94
C ILE A 333 6.34 20.17 31.09
N ASN A 334 7.58 20.29 31.58
CA ASN A 334 7.92 21.05 32.78
C ASN A 334 7.00 20.69 33.97
N SER A 335 6.74 19.40 34.17
CA SER A 335 5.82 18.83 35.17
C SER A 335 4.32 19.14 34.99
N GLU A 336 3.92 19.96 34.01
CA GLU A 336 2.51 20.18 33.67
C GLU A 336 2.04 19.10 32.69
N GLN A 337 0.88 18.50 32.97
CA GLN A 337 0.29 17.53 32.06
C GLN A 337 -0.21 18.23 30.78
N SER A 338 0.11 17.64 29.64
CA SER A 338 -0.37 18.09 28.34
C SER A 338 -1.91 18.05 28.30
N PRO A 339 -2.60 19.17 28.01
CA PRO A 339 -4.06 19.21 27.99
C PRO A 339 -4.66 18.37 26.87
N GLU A 340 -3.87 18.06 25.85
CA GLU A 340 -4.29 17.26 24.71
C GLU A 340 -3.13 16.44 24.16
N VAL A 341 -3.37 15.16 23.92
CA VAL A 341 -2.37 14.23 23.38
C VAL A 341 -2.99 13.45 22.22
N ARG A 342 -2.35 13.50 21.04
CA ARG A 342 -2.85 12.84 19.82
C ARG A 342 -1.77 11.99 19.16
N VAL A 343 -2.06 10.71 18.99
CA VAL A 343 -1.22 9.80 18.20
C VAL A 343 -1.70 9.79 16.75
N TYR A 344 -0.81 10.20 15.85
CA TYR A 344 -1.00 10.16 14.41
C TYR A 344 -0.24 8.98 13.81
N GLU A 345 -0.94 8.12 13.08
CA GLU A 345 -0.37 6.99 12.36
C GLU A 345 -0.06 7.40 10.91
N PHE A 346 1.14 7.03 10.43
CA PHE A 346 1.58 7.35 9.09
C PHE A 346 0.91 6.45 8.05
N SER A 347 0.64 7.02 6.87
CA SER A 347 -0.10 6.37 5.79
C SER A 347 0.67 5.23 5.12
N GLU A 348 2.01 5.29 5.10
CA GLU A 348 2.88 4.29 4.47
C GLU A 348 3.47 3.28 5.48
N ASN A 349 2.71 2.89 6.51
CA ASN A 349 3.16 1.84 7.44
C ASN A 349 3.13 0.43 6.85
N HIS A 350 2.40 0.22 5.74
CA HIS A 350 2.29 -1.04 5.00
C HIS A 350 2.04 -2.29 5.87
N ARG A 351 1.33 -2.12 7.00
CA ARG A 351 0.99 -3.18 7.96
C ARG A 351 2.20 -3.99 8.46
N LYS A 352 3.34 -3.32 8.57
CA LYS A 352 4.54 -3.91 9.16
C LYS A 352 4.38 -4.02 10.68
N LYS A 353 5.15 -4.91 11.30
CA LYS A 353 5.07 -5.20 12.74
C LYS A 353 5.31 -3.94 13.57
N TYR A 354 6.21 -3.07 13.14
CA TYR A 354 6.34 -1.70 13.65
C TYR A 354 5.82 -0.74 12.58
N GLY A 355 4.85 0.09 12.95
CA GLY A 355 4.44 1.28 12.22
C GLY A 355 5.14 2.53 12.75
N VAL A 356 5.21 3.56 11.93
CA VAL A 356 5.70 4.90 12.27
C VAL A 356 4.52 5.77 12.69
N PHE A 357 4.72 6.50 13.78
CA PHE A 357 3.72 7.37 14.39
C PHE A 357 4.36 8.70 14.80
N ILE A 358 3.54 9.74 14.89
CA ILE A 358 3.88 10.95 15.64
C ILE A 358 2.93 11.08 16.82
N LEU A 359 3.49 11.14 18.02
CA LEU A 359 2.80 11.55 19.24
C LEU A 359 2.87 13.07 19.35
N ASN A 360 1.70 13.72 19.35
CA ASN A 360 1.56 15.16 19.43
C ASN A 360 1.08 15.53 20.84
N CYS A 361 1.96 16.13 21.64
CA CYS A 361 1.64 16.60 22.98
C CYS A 361 1.47 18.14 22.94
N LYS A 362 0.27 18.63 23.22
CA LYS A 362 -0.02 20.07 23.23
C LYS A 362 0.70 20.75 24.40
N VAL A 363 1.37 21.86 24.14
CA VAL A 363 2.00 22.66 25.20
C VAL A 363 0.90 23.47 25.88
N SER A 364 0.77 23.32 27.21
CA SER A 364 -0.18 24.10 28.02
C SER A 364 0.23 25.57 28.07
N ALA A 365 -0.76 26.49 28.09
CA ALA A 365 -0.49 27.92 28.27
C ALA A 365 0.17 28.25 29.62
N LYS A 366 0.09 27.34 30.60
CA LYS A 366 0.75 27.48 31.91
C LYS A 366 2.25 27.18 31.88
N VAL A 367 2.74 26.49 30.85
CA VAL A 367 4.16 26.18 30.73
C VAL A 367 4.92 27.45 30.34
N THR A 368 5.65 28.00 31.30
CA THR A 368 6.53 29.15 31.10
C THR A 368 7.99 28.70 31.05
N GLY A 369 8.82 29.41 30.28
CA GLY A 369 10.24 29.14 30.16
C GLY A 369 10.60 28.18 29.02
N ASP A 370 11.88 27.81 28.99
CA ASP A 370 12.45 26.95 27.96
C ASP A 370 12.02 25.49 28.13
N ILE A 371 11.71 24.80 27.02
CA ILE A 371 11.29 23.39 27.03
C ILE A 371 12.47 22.55 26.55
N LYS A 372 13.19 21.96 27.50
CA LYS A 372 14.40 21.15 27.21
C LYS A 372 14.12 19.66 27.10
N SER A 373 13.03 19.17 27.69
CA SER A 373 12.66 17.77 27.68
C SER A 373 11.15 17.58 27.85
N ILE A 374 10.68 16.38 27.53
CA ILE A 374 9.31 15.93 27.72
C ILE A 374 9.32 14.54 28.36
N GLU A 375 8.43 14.31 29.31
CA GLU A 375 8.19 12.98 29.88
C GLU A 375 6.95 12.36 29.24
N ILE A 376 7.02 11.10 28.84
CA ILE A 376 5.88 10.36 28.30
C ILE A 376 5.65 9.03 29.00
N ARG A 377 4.39 8.59 29.01
CA ARG A 377 3.96 7.31 29.56
C ARG A 377 2.78 6.76 28.77
N ARG A 378 2.68 5.44 28.61
CA ARG A 378 1.46 4.79 28.09
C ARG A 378 0.37 4.78 29.15
N ALA A 379 -0.82 5.28 28.82
CA ALA A 379 -1.91 5.43 29.79
C ALA A 379 -2.41 4.07 30.37
N ALA A 380 -2.31 2.99 29.60
CA ALA A 380 -2.74 1.65 30.02
C ALA A 380 -1.77 0.97 31.01
N SER A 381 -0.56 1.50 31.18
CA SER A 381 0.45 0.93 32.09
C SER A 381 0.60 1.82 33.32
N SER A 382 -0.18 1.54 34.36
CA SER A 382 -0.12 2.27 35.63
C SER A 382 1.24 2.11 36.35
N ASN A 383 2.00 1.05 36.03
CA ASN A 383 3.29 0.71 36.64
C ASN A 383 4.52 1.00 35.75
N SER A 384 4.37 1.60 34.55
CA SER A 384 5.53 2.02 33.77
C SER A 384 6.07 3.37 34.25
N ASP A 385 7.37 3.41 34.52
CA ASP A 385 8.11 4.66 34.74
C ASP A 385 7.94 5.61 33.55
N ARG A 386 7.98 6.92 33.84
CA ARG A 386 7.94 7.94 32.79
C ARG A 386 9.25 7.94 32.02
N LEU A 387 9.18 7.90 30.70
CA LEU A 387 10.34 8.05 29.84
C LEU A 387 10.59 9.53 29.57
N SER A 388 11.72 10.05 30.04
CA SER A 388 12.18 11.41 29.73
C SER A 388 12.95 11.46 28.41
N LEU A 389 12.56 12.39 27.54
CA LEU A 389 13.13 12.59 26.21
C LEU A 389 13.60 14.04 26.08
N PRO A 390 14.87 14.31 25.73
CA PRO A 390 15.34 15.67 25.47
C PRO A 390 14.66 16.21 24.21
N ILE A 391 14.48 17.53 24.07
CA ILE A 391 14.06 18.16 22.80
C ILE A 391 15.28 18.21 21.87
N HIS A 392 15.17 17.60 20.68
CA HIS A 392 16.29 17.53 19.73
C HIS A 392 16.32 18.73 18.78
N HIS A 393 15.16 19.27 18.40
CA HIS A 393 15.06 20.38 17.47
C HIS A 393 13.89 21.30 17.81
N HIS A 394 14.09 22.61 17.61
CA HIS A 394 13.06 23.63 17.79
C HIS A 394 12.68 24.20 16.44
N ILE A 395 11.44 23.97 16.03
CA ILE A 395 10.84 24.47 14.80
C ILE A 395 10.05 25.72 15.18
N LEU A 396 10.56 26.88 14.76
CA LEU A 396 9.94 28.18 15.01
C LEU A 396 8.78 28.44 14.05
N ASP A 397 7.82 29.25 14.49
CA ASP A 397 6.82 29.84 13.61
C ASP A 397 7.49 30.80 12.62
N GLU A 398 7.05 30.82 11.36
CA GLU A 398 7.64 31.63 10.28
C GLU A 398 7.74 33.12 10.66
N LYS A 399 6.75 33.61 11.41
CA LYS A 399 6.72 35.01 11.88
C LYS A 399 7.84 35.33 12.87
N ASN A 400 8.28 34.34 13.64
CA ASN A 400 9.32 34.48 14.66
C ASN A 400 10.72 34.14 14.13
N SER A 401 10.80 33.55 12.93
CA SER A 401 12.06 33.19 12.26
C SER A 401 12.85 34.37 11.68
N GLN A 402 12.33 35.61 11.75
CA GLN A 402 12.95 36.79 11.14
C GLN A 402 14.34 37.16 11.73
N ASN A 403 14.69 36.65 12.91
CA ASN A 403 15.98 36.89 13.58
C ASN A 403 16.98 35.73 13.43
N LEU A 404 16.67 34.68 12.67
CA LEU A 404 17.58 33.55 12.43
C LEU A 404 18.40 33.75 11.15
N SER A 405 19.52 33.02 11.06
CA SER A 405 20.28 32.87 9.81
C SER A 405 19.35 32.46 8.67
N LYS A 406 19.48 33.15 7.53
CA LYS A 406 18.65 32.93 6.34
C LYS A 406 18.66 31.44 5.97
N PRO A 407 17.50 30.80 5.73
CA PRO A 407 17.45 29.39 5.35
C PRO A 407 18.19 29.17 4.04
N ILE A 408 18.83 28.00 3.91
CA ILE A 408 19.46 27.57 2.67
C ILE A 408 18.40 27.41 1.58
N SER A 409 18.77 27.67 0.33
CA SER A 409 17.80 27.74 -0.76
C SER A 409 17.22 26.37 -1.09
N MET A 410 18.08 25.35 -1.16
CA MET A 410 17.71 24.01 -1.62
C MET A 410 18.47 22.94 -0.84
N SER A 411 17.73 21.93 -0.39
CA SER A 411 18.26 20.73 0.28
C SER A 411 17.65 19.45 -0.28
N ILE A 412 18.29 18.31 0.00
CA ILE A 412 17.77 16.99 -0.36
C ILE A 412 17.71 16.10 0.88
N CYS A 413 16.61 15.34 0.99
CA CYS A 413 16.45 14.23 1.91
C CYS A 413 16.36 12.93 1.11
N VAL A 414 17.36 12.04 1.28
CA VAL A 414 17.34 10.71 0.67
C VAL A 414 16.91 9.66 1.71
N PRO A 415 16.34 8.52 1.28
CA PRO A 415 16.12 7.37 2.16
C PRO A 415 17.42 6.84 2.80
N VAL A 416 17.25 5.97 3.81
CA VAL A 416 18.37 5.25 4.42
C VAL A 416 19.20 4.52 3.36
N LEU A 417 20.52 4.68 3.45
CA LEU A 417 21.50 3.91 2.72
C LEU A 417 21.75 2.61 3.50
N TYR A 418 21.12 1.53 3.06
CA TYR A 418 21.28 0.19 3.59
C TYR A 418 22.02 -0.70 2.57
N GLY A 419 22.70 -1.74 3.03
CA GLY A 419 23.41 -2.69 2.15
C GLY A 419 24.39 -2.03 1.16
N ASN A 420 24.50 -2.61 -0.04
CA ASN A 420 25.43 -2.20 -1.11
C ASN A 420 24.69 -1.82 -2.41
N PHE A 421 23.46 -1.29 -2.32
CA PHE A 421 22.63 -0.99 -3.52
C PHE A 421 23.21 0.13 -4.39
N TYR A 422 23.91 1.08 -3.79
CA TYR A 422 24.54 2.19 -4.50
C TYR A 422 26.05 2.12 -4.32
N SER A 423 26.77 2.13 -5.44
CA SER A 423 28.23 2.25 -5.42
C SER A 423 28.64 3.68 -5.06
N VAL A 424 29.86 3.83 -4.53
CA VAL A 424 30.38 5.15 -4.13
C VAL A 424 30.46 6.09 -5.33
N GLU A 425 30.80 5.56 -6.49
CA GLU A 425 30.82 6.25 -7.78
C GLU A 425 29.45 6.85 -8.12
N ARG A 426 28.36 6.10 -7.97
CA ARG A 426 27.00 6.60 -8.21
C ARG A 426 26.61 7.71 -7.24
N ILE A 427 27.04 7.60 -5.98
CA ILE A 427 26.77 8.63 -4.97
C ILE A 427 27.55 9.92 -5.28
N ILE A 428 28.81 9.82 -5.73
CA ILE A 428 29.59 10.99 -6.17
C ILE A 428 28.89 11.69 -7.34
N GLU A 429 28.46 10.94 -8.36
CA GLU A 429 27.67 11.50 -9.46
C GLU A 429 26.42 12.24 -8.97
N PHE A 430 25.67 11.63 -8.06
CA PHE A 430 24.50 12.24 -7.45
C PHE A 430 24.84 13.55 -6.74
N MET A 431 25.90 13.56 -5.93
CA MET A 431 26.34 14.73 -5.19
C MET A 431 26.77 15.85 -6.14
N GLU A 432 27.69 15.57 -7.07
CA GLU A 432 28.21 16.57 -8.00
C GLU A 432 27.12 17.16 -8.89
N TYR A 433 26.18 16.34 -9.38
CA TYR A 433 25.05 16.83 -10.16
C TYR A 433 24.20 17.83 -9.37
N ASN A 434 23.84 17.48 -8.13
CA ASN A 434 22.97 18.33 -7.31
C ASN A 434 23.70 19.60 -6.84
N ILE A 435 24.99 19.52 -6.53
CA ILE A 435 25.82 20.71 -6.24
C ILE A 435 25.86 21.64 -7.45
N ILE A 436 26.03 21.11 -8.67
CA ILE A 436 25.99 21.92 -9.91
C ILE A 436 24.65 22.63 -10.08
N GLN A 437 23.54 22.00 -9.68
CA GLN A 437 22.19 22.60 -9.69
C GLN A 437 21.99 23.67 -8.60
N GLY A 438 22.93 23.82 -7.67
CA GLY A 438 22.87 24.77 -6.56
C GLY A 438 22.24 24.21 -5.28
N VAL A 439 22.14 22.88 -5.14
CA VAL A 439 21.75 22.26 -3.88
C VAL A 439 22.87 22.47 -2.87
N GLU A 440 22.51 23.02 -1.71
CA GLU A 440 23.48 23.42 -0.70
C GLU A 440 23.78 22.27 0.28
N LYS A 441 22.78 21.43 0.60
CA LYS A 441 22.89 20.36 1.60
C LYS A 441 22.13 19.09 1.22
N VAL A 442 22.77 17.93 1.32
CA VAL A 442 22.15 16.60 1.18
C VAL A 442 22.20 15.87 2.52
N ASN A 443 21.07 15.36 2.98
CA ASN A 443 20.95 14.65 4.25
C ASN A 443 20.82 13.15 4.01
N VAL A 444 21.76 12.37 4.53
CA VAL A 444 21.85 10.92 4.33
C VAL A 444 21.74 10.18 5.67
N TYR A 445 21.06 9.05 5.68
CA TYR A 445 21.03 8.15 6.84
C TYR A 445 21.78 6.87 6.47
N VAL A 446 22.66 6.40 7.36
CA VAL A 446 23.56 5.28 7.06
C VAL A 446 23.50 4.22 8.15
N GLU A 447 23.39 2.95 7.77
CA GLU A 447 23.49 1.85 8.71
C GLU A 447 24.95 1.67 9.18
N PRO A 448 25.21 1.25 10.43
CA PRO A 448 26.57 1.02 10.92
C PRO A 448 27.38 0.05 10.06
N LYS A 449 26.75 -1.02 9.55
CA LYS A 449 27.41 -2.01 8.69
C LYS A 449 27.84 -1.41 7.35
N THR A 450 27.02 -0.53 6.77
CA THR A 450 27.33 0.15 5.50
C THR A 450 28.56 1.06 5.64
N LEU A 451 28.82 1.59 6.84
CA LEU A 451 30.04 2.36 7.13
C LEU A 451 31.32 1.50 7.22
N GLU A 452 31.26 0.17 7.22
CA GLU A 452 32.48 -0.65 7.15
C GLU A 452 33.23 -0.44 5.82
N ASN A 453 32.53 0.03 4.77
CA ASN A 453 33.12 0.42 3.50
C ASN A 453 33.95 1.71 3.65
N GLN A 454 35.28 1.57 3.61
CA GLN A 454 36.22 2.69 3.74
C GLN A 454 36.06 3.74 2.64
N LYS A 455 35.77 3.35 1.40
CA LYS A 455 35.55 4.29 0.29
C LYS A 455 34.32 5.17 0.56
N LEU A 456 33.24 4.54 1.00
CA LEU A 456 32.01 5.25 1.36
C LEU A 456 32.26 6.23 2.50
N ARG A 457 32.91 5.80 3.58
CA ARG A 457 33.27 6.69 4.70
C ARG A 457 34.10 7.89 4.26
N LYS A 458 35.13 7.67 3.44
CA LYS A 458 35.98 8.75 2.92
C LYS A 458 35.17 9.76 2.10
N MET A 459 34.25 9.28 1.26
CA MET A 459 33.34 10.13 0.48
C MET A 459 32.37 10.92 1.35
N LEU A 460 31.73 10.27 2.34
CA LEU A 460 30.81 10.93 3.27
C LEU A 460 31.51 12.04 4.07
N GLU A 461 32.72 11.78 4.58
CA GLU A 461 33.49 12.81 5.30
C GLU A 461 33.96 13.93 4.38
N TYR A 462 34.33 13.65 3.14
CA TYR A 462 34.69 14.67 2.17
C TYR A 462 33.55 15.68 1.93
N TYR A 463 32.34 15.20 1.65
CA TYR A 463 31.20 16.08 1.45
C TYR A 463 30.65 16.70 2.75
N ARG A 464 30.86 16.04 3.89
CA ARG A 464 30.55 16.63 5.19
C ARG A 464 31.46 17.82 5.50
N ASN A 465 32.77 17.66 5.29
CA ASN A 465 33.78 18.69 5.52
C ASN A 465 33.66 19.88 4.56
N SER A 466 33.19 19.66 3.33
CA SER A 466 32.86 20.75 2.40
C SER A 466 31.50 21.41 2.68
N GLY A 467 30.74 20.91 3.65
CA GLY A 467 29.45 21.46 4.06
C GLY A 467 28.25 20.98 3.21
N HIS A 468 28.49 20.24 2.13
CA HIS A 468 27.44 19.81 1.19
C HIS A 468 26.63 18.59 1.63
N LEU A 469 27.09 17.85 2.63
CA LEU A 469 26.41 16.65 3.13
C LEU A 469 26.31 16.66 4.65
N GLU A 470 25.22 16.14 5.20
CA GLU A 470 25.17 15.65 6.58
C GLU A 470 24.79 14.18 6.54
N TYR A 471 25.46 13.35 7.34
CA TYR A 471 25.02 11.99 7.55
C TYR A 471 24.71 11.70 9.01
N THR A 472 23.62 10.96 9.21
CA THR A 472 23.17 10.49 10.52
C THR A 472 23.27 8.98 10.57
N ILE A 473 23.88 8.44 11.63
CA ILE A 473 23.94 6.99 11.82
C ILE A 473 22.56 6.49 12.24
N PHE A 474 22.04 5.53 11.50
CA PHE A 474 20.71 4.97 11.67
C PHE A 474 20.82 3.48 12.00
N ASP A 475 20.74 3.15 13.28
CA ASP A 475 20.83 1.79 13.78
C ASP A 475 19.48 1.35 14.35
N LEU A 476 18.78 0.48 13.63
CA LEU A 476 17.48 -0.02 14.06
C LEU A 476 17.64 -0.98 15.24
N PRO A 477 16.90 -0.78 16.35
CA PRO A 477 17.02 -1.64 17.54
C PRO A 477 16.36 -3.02 17.37
N PHE A 478 15.75 -3.27 16.22
CA PHE A 478 15.06 -4.51 15.86
C PHE A 478 15.33 -4.87 14.40
N ASP A 479 15.00 -6.11 14.03
CA ASP A 479 15.20 -6.62 12.66
C ASP A 479 14.47 -5.72 11.63
N PRO A 480 15.19 -5.17 10.62
CA PRO A 480 14.62 -4.27 9.61
C PRO A 480 13.42 -4.84 8.86
N LYS A 481 13.25 -6.17 8.78
CA LYS A 481 12.09 -6.79 8.13
C LYS A 481 10.75 -6.46 8.80
N TYR A 482 10.81 -6.08 10.09
CA TYR A 482 9.64 -5.75 10.90
C TYR A 482 9.13 -4.33 10.70
N ILE A 483 9.84 -3.48 9.97
CA ILE A 483 9.41 -2.13 9.59
C ILE A 483 9.40 -1.99 8.07
N TRP A 484 8.67 -1.00 7.55
CA TRP A 484 8.59 -0.78 6.11
C TRP A 484 9.93 -0.28 5.56
N TYR A 485 10.41 -0.96 4.51
CA TYR A 485 11.56 -0.56 3.69
C TYR A 485 12.75 -0.04 4.52
N TYR A 486 13.25 -0.88 5.44
CA TYR A 486 14.38 -0.57 6.31
C TYR A 486 14.20 0.71 7.17
N GLY A 487 12.96 1.09 7.47
CA GLY A 487 12.68 2.27 8.29
C GLY A 487 12.72 3.58 7.50
N GLN A 488 12.58 3.54 6.17
CA GLN A 488 12.56 4.73 5.30
C GLN A 488 11.65 5.85 5.81
N LEU A 489 10.45 5.52 6.31
CA LEU A 489 9.55 6.54 6.85
C LEU A 489 10.14 7.30 8.04
N ILE A 490 10.92 6.63 8.91
CA ILE A 490 11.57 7.29 10.04
C ILE A 490 12.57 8.33 9.52
N THR A 491 13.44 7.94 8.58
CA THR A 491 14.50 8.81 8.07
C THR A 491 13.95 9.98 7.25
N ILE A 492 12.91 9.74 6.44
CA ILE A 492 12.24 10.78 5.66
C ILE A 492 11.55 11.79 6.59
N THR A 493 10.90 11.33 7.65
CA THR A 493 10.20 12.19 8.61
C THR A 493 11.17 12.99 9.48
N ASP A 494 12.22 12.35 10.00
CA ASP A 494 13.26 13.03 10.77
C ASP A 494 13.95 14.11 9.93
N CYS A 495 14.23 13.82 8.65
CA CYS A 495 14.80 14.78 7.72
C CYS A 495 13.85 15.96 7.43
N LEU A 496 12.58 15.68 7.10
CA LEU A 496 11.54 16.70 6.87
C LEU A 496 11.50 17.71 8.03
N LEU A 497 11.42 17.20 9.26
CA LEU A 497 11.26 18.05 10.44
C LEU A 497 12.54 18.85 10.74
N LYS A 498 13.74 18.29 10.52
CA LYS A 498 15.02 19.02 10.61
C LYS A 498 15.17 20.11 9.54
N MET A 499 14.66 19.86 8.34
CA MET A 499 14.71 20.85 7.24
C MET A 499 13.68 21.96 7.39
N THR A 500 12.71 21.81 8.29
CA THR A 500 11.71 22.83 8.57
C THR A 500 12.34 24.05 9.24
N GLY A 501 12.26 25.20 8.56
CA GLY A 501 12.92 26.45 8.99
C GLY A 501 14.39 26.54 8.63
N THR A 502 15.00 25.43 8.18
CA THR A 502 16.41 25.37 7.75
C THR A 502 16.55 25.54 6.25
N SER A 503 15.61 25.01 5.46
CA SER A 503 15.66 25.05 4.00
C SER A 503 14.37 25.60 3.41
N LYS A 504 14.49 26.44 2.36
CA LYS A 504 13.34 26.98 1.60
C LYS A 504 12.65 25.89 0.78
N TYR A 505 13.42 25.06 0.07
CA TYR A 505 12.90 23.93 -0.69
C TYR A 505 13.66 22.65 -0.37
N THR A 506 12.94 21.56 -0.14
CA THR A 506 13.54 20.23 0.08
C THR A 506 13.04 19.23 -0.95
N PHE A 507 13.97 18.55 -1.62
CA PHE A 507 13.67 17.44 -2.51
C PHE A 507 13.69 16.10 -1.77
N PHE A 508 12.84 15.18 -2.19
CA PHE A 508 12.76 13.81 -1.71
C PHE A 508 12.85 12.86 -2.90
N ASN A 509 14.02 12.26 -3.09
CA ASN A 509 14.33 11.34 -4.18
C ASN A 509 15.44 10.35 -3.80
N ASP A 510 15.60 9.31 -4.61
CA ASP A 510 16.63 8.29 -4.46
C ASP A 510 17.94 8.68 -5.17
N PHE A 511 19.04 7.99 -4.87
CA PHE A 511 20.36 8.26 -5.46
C PHE A 511 20.44 7.96 -6.96
N ASP A 512 19.50 7.18 -7.50
CA ASP A 512 19.35 6.87 -8.92
C ASP A 512 18.34 7.77 -9.65
N GLU A 513 17.89 8.83 -8.99
CA GLU A 513 16.88 9.75 -9.47
C GLU A 513 17.36 11.20 -9.47
N PHE A 514 17.15 11.89 -10.59
CA PHE A 514 17.69 13.24 -10.80
C PHE A 514 16.58 14.21 -11.19
N PHE A 515 16.40 15.28 -10.42
CA PHE A 515 15.52 16.38 -10.80
C PHE A 515 16.19 17.26 -11.86
N VAL A 516 15.53 17.45 -13.00
CA VAL A 516 16.08 18.16 -14.15
C VAL A 516 15.12 19.27 -14.59
N PRO A 517 15.54 20.55 -14.60
CA PRO A 517 14.74 21.62 -15.19
C PRO A 517 14.59 21.38 -16.69
N SER A 518 13.35 21.27 -17.16
CA SER A 518 13.03 21.08 -18.57
C SER A 518 13.36 22.35 -19.38
N SER A 519 13.10 23.52 -18.78
CA SER A 519 13.39 24.84 -19.37
C SER A 519 14.85 25.29 -19.19
N ASN A 520 15.25 26.39 -19.85
CA ASN A 520 16.60 26.97 -19.70
C ASN A 520 16.83 27.71 -18.36
N LEU A 521 15.84 27.69 -17.46
CA LEU A 521 15.95 28.30 -16.13
C LEU A 521 16.87 27.49 -15.23
N LYS A 522 17.47 28.16 -14.24
CA LYS A 522 18.16 27.47 -13.15
C LYS A 522 17.17 26.71 -12.27
N MET A 523 17.66 25.74 -11.49
CA MET A 523 16.80 24.96 -10.59
C MET A 523 16.01 25.86 -9.63
N LEU A 524 16.67 26.79 -8.93
CA LEU A 524 16.01 27.69 -7.98
C LEU A 524 14.91 28.55 -8.64
N GLU A 525 15.19 29.12 -9.82
CA GLU A 525 14.21 29.90 -10.58
C GLU A 525 13.02 29.04 -11.04
N THR A 526 13.27 27.78 -11.37
CA THR A 526 12.23 26.80 -11.72
C THR A 526 11.35 26.52 -10.51
N LEU A 527 11.93 26.33 -9.33
CA LEU A 527 11.19 26.15 -8.09
C LEU A 527 10.38 27.40 -7.73
N ASP A 528 10.97 28.58 -7.80
CA ASP A 528 10.27 29.84 -7.50
C ASP A 528 9.03 30.04 -8.39
N LYS A 529 9.08 29.60 -9.66
CA LYS A 529 7.88 29.57 -10.53
C LYS A 529 6.89 28.49 -10.12
N LEU A 530 7.35 27.28 -9.81
CA LEU A 530 6.47 26.19 -9.37
C LEU A 530 5.75 26.51 -8.05
N PHE A 531 6.38 27.30 -7.18
CA PHE A 531 5.88 27.71 -5.87
C PHE A 531 5.41 29.17 -5.83
N GLU A 532 5.15 29.79 -6.99
CA GLU A 532 4.67 31.17 -7.08
C GLU A 532 3.37 31.39 -6.29
N ASN A 533 2.48 30.39 -6.26
CA ASN A 533 1.34 30.40 -5.37
C ASN A 533 1.80 30.10 -3.92
N PRO A 534 1.64 31.06 -2.98
CA PRO A 534 2.08 30.90 -1.60
C PRO A 534 1.33 29.80 -0.83
N LYS A 535 0.27 29.22 -1.40
CA LYS A 535 -0.44 28.06 -0.83
C LYS A 535 0.12 26.71 -1.27
N THR A 536 1.00 26.63 -2.27
CA THR A 536 1.55 25.35 -2.74
C THR A 536 2.57 24.78 -1.76
N GLY A 537 2.20 23.84 -0.89
CA GLY A 537 3.15 23.22 0.05
C GLY A 537 4.07 22.19 -0.60
N ALA A 538 3.60 21.54 -1.67
CA ALA A 538 4.35 20.47 -2.32
C ALA A 538 4.07 20.38 -3.83
N GLN A 539 5.09 19.97 -4.56
CA GLN A 539 5.06 19.71 -6.00
C GLN A 539 5.47 18.26 -6.25
N ARG A 540 4.52 17.47 -6.76
CA ARG A 540 4.75 16.10 -7.22
C ARG A 540 5.15 16.13 -8.68
N VAL A 541 6.34 15.66 -8.97
CA VAL A 541 6.95 15.71 -10.29
C VAL A 541 6.94 14.33 -10.92
N SER A 542 6.45 14.28 -12.17
CA SER A 542 6.41 13.06 -12.97
C SER A 542 7.81 12.55 -13.30
N LEU A 543 7.93 11.23 -13.37
CA LEU A 543 9.20 10.52 -13.52
C LEU A 543 9.31 9.91 -14.92
N LYS A 544 10.50 10.01 -15.52
CA LYS A 544 10.84 9.40 -16.81
C LYS A 544 11.96 8.38 -16.61
N TYR A 545 11.73 7.15 -17.04
CA TYR A 545 12.74 6.09 -16.92
C TYR A 545 13.80 6.22 -18.01
N ILE A 546 15.07 6.19 -17.60
CA ILE A 546 16.24 6.18 -18.49
C ILE A 546 16.91 4.81 -18.40
N GLU A 547 17.18 4.21 -19.56
CA GLU A 547 17.76 2.88 -19.68
C GLU A 547 19.26 2.92 -19.45
N ILE A 548 19.74 2.16 -18.47
CA ILE A 548 21.18 1.91 -18.27
C ILE A 548 21.60 0.79 -19.22
N LYS A 549 22.28 1.17 -20.32
CA LYS A 549 22.98 0.27 -21.25
C LYS A 549 24.48 0.25 -21.03
N ASP A 550 25.04 1.39 -20.63
CA ASP A 550 26.45 1.55 -20.28
C ASP A 550 26.56 1.77 -18.77
N ASP A 551 27.25 0.86 -18.09
CA ASP A 551 27.49 0.93 -16.64
C ASP A 551 28.64 1.92 -16.30
N LYS A 552 29.22 2.61 -17.29
CA LYS A 552 30.22 3.65 -17.08
C LYS A 552 29.64 4.86 -16.33
N VAL A 553 30.26 5.21 -15.21
CA VAL A 553 29.91 6.39 -14.41
C VAL A 553 30.64 7.64 -14.97
N PRO A 554 30.00 8.81 -15.07
CA PRO A 554 28.62 9.14 -14.67
C PRO A 554 27.53 8.47 -15.53
N ILE A 555 26.63 7.71 -14.90
CA ILE A 555 25.56 6.98 -15.58
C ILE A 555 24.67 7.94 -16.39
N SER A 556 24.42 9.13 -15.85
CA SER A 556 23.50 10.12 -16.39
C SER A 556 23.98 10.77 -17.68
N ILE A 557 25.28 10.74 -17.97
CA ILE A 557 25.85 11.29 -19.21
C ILE A 557 26.08 10.22 -20.27
N HIS A 558 26.25 8.96 -19.86
CA HIS A 558 26.49 7.83 -20.76
C HIS A 558 25.18 7.18 -21.26
N ASN A 559 24.07 7.41 -20.56
CA ASN A 559 22.78 6.82 -20.87
C ASN A 559 21.73 7.90 -21.16
N THR A 560 21.25 7.95 -22.40
CA THR A 560 20.33 8.98 -22.91
C THR A 560 19.13 8.39 -23.65
N GLN A 561 18.79 7.13 -23.36
CA GLN A 561 17.64 6.45 -23.96
C GLN A 561 16.56 6.30 -22.89
N SER A 562 15.35 6.76 -23.16
CA SER A 562 14.24 6.74 -22.23
C SER A 562 13.07 5.91 -22.72
N GLY A 563 12.24 5.41 -21.80
CA GLY A 563 10.93 4.88 -22.17
C GLY A 563 9.99 5.96 -22.74
N ASP A 564 8.97 5.53 -23.49
CA ASP A 564 7.99 6.44 -24.13
C ASP A 564 7.00 7.07 -23.15
N GLN A 565 6.79 6.45 -21.98
CA GLN A 565 5.76 6.85 -21.03
C GLN A 565 6.35 7.52 -19.80
N MET A 566 5.71 8.60 -19.35
CA MET A 566 5.92 9.19 -18.04
C MET A 566 5.22 8.35 -16.96
N GLU A 567 5.93 8.04 -15.88
CA GLU A 567 5.35 7.45 -14.69
C GLU A 567 4.80 8.56 -13.78
N THR A 568 3.49 8.52 -13.56
CA THR A 568 2.74 9.53 -12.81
C THR A 568 2.29 9.03 -11.43
N ARG A 569 2.53 7.76 -11.11
CA ARG A 569 2.21 7.15 -9.80
C ARG A 569 3.39 7.23 -8.84
N PHE A 570 4.58 6.84 -9.30
CA PHE A 570 5.83 6.87 -8.52
C PHE A 570 6.56 8.21 -8.71
N THR A 571 5.84 9.31 -8.54
CA THR A 571 6.39 10.68 -8.59
C THR A 571 7.47 10.88 -7.54
N LYS A 572 8.26 11.94 -7.67
CA LYS A 572 9.09 12.48 -6.57
C LYS A 572 8.65 13.88 -6.21
N CYS A 573 8.98 14.29 -5.00
CA CYS A 573 8.46 15.53 -4.44
C CYS A 573 9.56 16.54 -4.19
N VAL A 574 9.28 17.79 -4.53
CA VAL A 574 9.93 18.94 -3.91
C VAL A 574 8.88 19.67 -3.09
N ILE A 575 9.25 20.15 -1.90
CA ILE A 575 8.31 20.74 -0.95
C ILE A 575 8.86 22.03 -0.34
N ARG A 576 7.95 22.80 0.26
CA ARG A 576 8.23 23.80 1.30
C ARG A 576 8.06 23.15 2.68
N PRO A 577 9.15 22.79 3.37
CA PRO A 577 9.09 21.98 4.60
C PRO A 577 8.17 22.54 5.69
N GLU A 578 8.12 23.86 5.83
CA GLU A 578 7.21 24.62 6.72
C GLU A 578 5.74 24.20 6.59
N MET A 579 5.29 23.82 5.38
CA MET A 579 3.89 23.60 5.03
C MET A 579 3.49 22.12 5.06
N VAL A 580 4.45 21.22 5.24
CA VAL A 580 4.25 19.77 5.17
C VAL A 580 4.34 19.14 6.55
N PHE A 581 3.39 18.24 6.83
CA PHE A 581 3.32 17.47 8.07
C PHE A 581 3.78 16.02 7.89
N GLU A 582 3.38 15.37 6.80
CA GLU A 582 3.78 14.00 6.47
C GLU A 582 4.24 13.93 5.01
N GLN A 583 5.47 13.47 4.82
CA GLN A 583 6.11 13.26 3.53
C GLN A 583 6.52 11.78 3.39
N GLY A 584 6.15 11.17 2.27
CA GLY A 584 6.67 9.89 1.80
C GLY A 584 7.79 10.06 0.79
N ILE A 585 8.39 8.98 0.30
CA ILE A 585 9.41 9.10 -0.76
C ILE A 585 8.78 9.46 -2.12
N HIS A 586 7.54 9.01 -2.38
CA HIS A 586 6.86 9.19 -3.68
C HIS A 586 5.80 10.29 -3.69
N HIS A 587 5.29 10.68 -2.52
CA HIS A 587 4.19 11.64 -2.42
C HIS A 587 4.17 12.34 -1.07
N THR A 588 3.61 13.55 -1.03
CA THR A 588 3.23 14.22 0.21
C THR A 588 1.88 13.68 0.66
N SER A 589 1.82 13.10 1.85
CA SER A 589 0.60 12.49 2.38
C SER A 589 -0.27 13.51 3.10
N ARG A 590 0.35 14.50 3.77
CA ARG A 590 -0.38 15.51 4.53
C ARG A 590 0.36 16.85 4.63
N VAL A 591 -0.35 17.92 4.29
CA VAL A 591 0.04 19.31 4.59
C VAL A 591 -0.40 19.72 6.00
N ILE A 592 0.24 20.74 6.58
CA ILE A 592 -0.01 21.17 7.96
C ILE A 592 -1.27 22.05 8.12
N GLN A 593 -1.68 22.75 7.06
CA GLN A 593 -2.91 23.58 6.99
C GLN A 593 -3.82 23.15 5.83
N ASP A 594 -5.14 23.31 5.99
CA ASP A 594 -6.14 22.79 5.04
C ASP A 594 -6.18 23.57 3.72
N ASP A 595 -5.74 24.84 3.74
CA ASP A 595 -5.66 25.69 2.56
C ASP A 595 -4.34 25.52 1.79
N TYR A 596 -3.39 24.77 2.33
CA TYR A 596 -2.16 24.41 1.62
C TYR A 596 -2.41 23.30 0.61
N GLU A 597 -1.77 23.41 -0.55
CA GLU A 597 -2.06 22.59 -1.72
C GLU A 597 -0.87 21.71 -2.11
N ILE A 598 -1.17 20.48 -2.51
CA ILE A 598 -0.23 19.57 -3.15
C ILE A 598 -0.57 19.57 -4.64
N LYS A 599 0.36 20.05 -5.48
CA LYS A 599 0.18 20.12 -6.93
C LYS A 599 0.91 18.98 -7.61
N ASN A 600 0.33 18.51 -8.72
CA ASN A 600 1.02 17.61 -9.64
C ASN A 600 1.53 18.44 -10.81
N HIS A 601 2.76 18.16 -11.21
CA HIS A 601 3.43 18.80 -12.32
C HIS A 601 3.70 17.77 -13.42
N ASP A 602 3.34 18.12 -14.65
CA ASP A 602 3.30 17.24 -15.82
C ASP A 602 4.66 16.98 -16.48
N GLY A 603 5.70 17.70 -16.05
CA GLY A 603 7.04 17.61 -16.62
C GLY A 603 7.46 18.81 -17.48
N SER A 604 6.56 19.77 -17.72
CA SER A 604 6.82 20.93 -18.58
C SER A 604 7.94 21.87 -18.08
N LEU A 605 8.01 22.16 -16.78
CA LEU A 605 9.10 22.94 -16.14
C LEU A 605 10.19 22.09 -15.45
N LEU A 606 9.81 20.99 -14.81
CA LEU A 606 10.69 20.15 -14.00
C LEU A 606 10.32 18.66 -14.20
N LEU A 607 11.33 17.82 -14.38
CA LEU A 607 11.23 16.37 -14.57
C LEU A 607 12.08 15.62 -13.54
N VAL A 608 11.80 14.33 -13.37
CA VAL A 608 12.66 13.41 -12.61
C VAL A 608 13.10 12.31 -13.54
N TYR A 609 14.40 12.08 -13.68
CA TYR A 609 14.96 10.95 -14.43
C TYR A 609 15.34 9.83 -13.49
N HIS A 610 14.82 8.63 -13.74
CA HIS A 610 15.13 7.41 -12.96
C HIS A 610 15.91 6.43 -13.82
N TYR A 611 17.16 6.17 -13.44
CA TYR A 611 18.05 5.28 -14.18
C TYR A 611 17.87 3.83 -13.74
N LYS A 612 17.42 2.96 -14.67
CA LYS A 612 17.22 1.51 -14.44
C LYS A 612 17.71 0.65 -15.59
N LYS A 613 18.08 -0.60 -15.28
CA LYS A 613 18.42 -1.62 -16.29
C LYS A 613 17.15 -2.21 -16.92
N GLN A 614 17.22 -2.55 -18.21
CA GLN A 614 16.19 -3.28 -18.99
C GLN A 614 14.86 -2.52 -19.21
N LEU A 615 14.80 -1.67 -20.24
CA LEU A 615 13.56 -1.02 -20.72
C LEU A 615 13.20 -1.52 -22.13
N SER A 616 11.91 -1.61 -22.45
CA SER A 616 11.42 -2.26 -23.68
C SER A 616 11.09 -1.32 -24.86
N CYS A 617 11.48 -0.04 -24.80
CA CYS A 617 11.26 0.97 -25.87
C CYS A 617 12.23 2.13 -25.69
N CYS A 618 12.54 2.92 -26.74
CA CYS A 618 13.56 3.97 -26.63
C CYS A 618 13.25 5.25 -27.43
N GLN A 619 13.03 6.35 -26.70
CA GLN A 619 13.18 7.73 -27.17
C GLN A 619 14.56 8.28 -26.76
N LYS A 620 15.10 9.23 -27.52
CA LYS A 620 16.30 9.98 -27.11
C LYS A 620 15.92 11.02 -26.06
N GLU A 621 16.60 10.98 -24.93
CA GLU A 621 16.49 11.92 -23.82
C GLU A 621 17.89 12.33 -23.36
N SER A 622 18.38 13.47 -23.87
CA SER A 622 19.75 13.94 -23.66
C SER A 622 19.84 15.18 -22.77
N LEU A 623 18.76 15.60 -22.10
CA LEU A 623 18.73 16.89 -21.39
C LEU A 623 19.83 17.08 -20.35
N ILE A 624 20.14 16.05 -19.54
CA ILE A 624 21.26 16.10 -18.58
C ILE A 624 22.60 16.21 -19.31
N LEU A 625 22.81 15.42 -20.35
CA LEU A 625 24.04 15.44 -21.16
C LEU A 625 24.24 16.82 -21.79
N ASP A 626 23.19 17.39 -22.39
CA ASP A 626 23.25 18.63 -23.14
C ASP A 626 23.45 19.84 -22.20
N LYS A 627 22.80 19.86 -21.03
CA LYS A 627 22.90 21.00 -20.09
C LYS A 627 24.08 20.91 -19.12
N PHE A 628 24.40 19.71 -18.64
CA PHE A 628 25.33 19.52 -17.53
C PHE A 628 26.49 18.58 -17.85
N GLY A 629 26.47 17.88 -19.00
CA GLY A 629 27.38 16.76 -19.27
C GLY A 629 28.87 17.10 -19.14
N ASN A 630 29.32 18.22 -19.72
CA ASN A 630 30.73 18.63 -19.63
C ASN A 630 31.15 18.97 -18.20
N LYS A 631 30.38 19.82 -17.52
CA LYS A 631 30.66 20.27 -16.15
C LYS A 631 30.57 19.12 -15.15
N LEU A 632 29.57 18.25 -15.29
CA LEU A 632 29.39 17.07 -14.45
C LEU A 632 30.56 16.10 -14.62
N ARG A 633 31.00 15.84 -15.86
CA ARG A 633 32.16 14.98 -16.12
C ARG A 633 33.44 15.53 -15.47
N GLU A 634 33.68 16.83 -15.64
CA GLU A 634 34.84 17.50 -15.05
C GLU A 634 34.84 17.39 -13.52
N LYS A 635 33.75 17.80 -12.87
CA LYS A 635 33.63 17.78 -11.40
C LYS A 635 33.64 16.38 -10.82
N TYR A 636 32.96 15.44 -11.47
CA TYR A 636 33.00 14.03 -11.09
C TYR A 636 34.43 13.47 -11.11
N ASN A 637 35.17 13.70 -12.19
CA ASN A 637 36.54 13.19 -12.32
C ASN A 637 37.49 13.86 -11.31
N GLU A 638 37.34 15.17 -11.08
CA GLU A 638 38.10 15.91 -10.07
C GLU A 638 37.89 15.30 -8.68
N THR A 639 36.63 15.17 -8.24
CA THR A 639 36.30 14.62 -6.92
C THR A 639 36.70 13.15 -6.80
N PHE A 640 36.43 12.33 -7.83
CA PHE A 640 36.78 10.91 -7.81
C PHE A 640 38.30 10.69 -7.66
N ASN A 641 39.11 11.46 -8.41
CA ASN A 641 40.56 11.37 -8.33
C ASN A 641 41.09 11.83 -6.97
N ASN A 642 40.56 12.92 -6.42
CA ASN A 642 40.91 13.42 -5.09
C ASN A 642 40.60 12.39 -3.99
N LEU A 643 39.51 11.63 -4.14
CA LEU A 643 39.09 10.63 -3.17
C LEU A 643 39.86 9.32 -3.28
N PHE A 644 40.19 8.83 -4.49
CA PHE A 644 40.61 7.44 -4.66
C PHE A 644 41.88 7.20 -5.49
N THR A 645 42.53 8.24 -6.02
CA THR A 645 43.67 8.08 -6.93
C THR A 645 44.95 8.71 -6.37
N ILE A 646 45.15 8.64 -5.04
CA ILE A 646 46.41 9.02 -4.36
C ILE A 646 47.07 7.79 -3.76
#